data_AF-A0A2E5YKQ2-F1
#
_entry.id   AF-A0A2E5YKQ2-F1
#
_cell.length_a   1.000
_cell.length_b   1.000
_cell.length_c   1.000
_cell.angle_alpha   90.00
_cell.angle_beta   90.00
_cell.angle_gamma   90.00
#
_symmetry.space_group_name_H-M   'P 1'
#
loop_
_entity.id
_entity.type
_entity.pdbx_description
1 polymer ?
#
loop_
_entity_poly.entity_id
_entity_poly.type
_entity_poly.pdbx_seq_one_letter_code
_entity_poly.pdbx_strand_id
1 'polypeptide(L)'
;MERTPRKKTHRTIARAGPRPTLPRGCPQRYAGRESVEGRPFILFRDAASPIVRRSENSCWETPSPCASKGKSAMSEPERESMEVDVLYVGAGPATLSSAYHLMKQVEVHNESCEKTGAEPIEPPVILVIEKAAGIGDHQLSGGVMNPKAIEELIPDYLDQGFPIEHTCDNDHFWLFTRSGTIKSPIVPPNFQKKGYHVVSLSDIVKWLAEKCEEMGIEIYPGFSAAEVLTEGDRVIGVRTGDMGIDKDGKPKANYQPGMDIVASVTIFGEGVRGSCTKQVVDQFGLHGKNPQTYETGIKEIWRVKPEKHQPGRVVHGSMFPDFFGALNGMWLYDMKDDLISFGFVTPLSAENPNNDPHRAAQEFKRDSPFMRDLLEGGELIRYGAKCVPSGGLFGQPKAYMNGAMLVGDSAGLLNIMKLAGIHQAIKSGMLAAETVIDGLKAQDFSSKTLGAYTERFKESWAYQEHLESRNFTGSMEISTLFGMGLNIPLMMITKGRGLIAEIKTEPSHSAMKKLWELPKELRTPEPFEPDGVLTFSKEHLVGFSGTQHEADQQPHLKVADTNVCATSCRADYGNPCENFCPAAVYEMVDVVGKPGEKELFIHHENCVHCKTCDIADPYQIITWTTPQGGEGPDYTKM
;
A
#
# COMPACT_ATOMS: atom_id res chain seq x y z
N MET A 1 7.67 -47.37 35.78
CA MET A 1 6.83 -47.94 36.87
C MET A 1 6.46 -46.81 37.79
N GLU A 2 5.21 -46.32 37.74
CA GLU A 2 4.44 -45.85 38.90
C GLU A 2 3.06 -45.38 38.43
N ARG A 3 2.11 -45.39 39.36
CA ARG A 3 0.67 -45.61 39.18
C ARG A 3 -0.13 -44.30 39.13
N THR A 4 -1.14 -44.25 38.23
CA THR A 4 -2.55 -43.72 38.30
C THR A 4 -2.94 -42.66 39.38
N PRO A 5 -3.97 -41.77 39.19
CA PRO A 5 -5.32 -42.10 38.65
C PRO A 5 -6.17 -40.98 37.94
N ARG A 6 -7.33 -41.44 37.43
CA ARG A 6 -8.54 -40.80 36.87
C ARG A 6 -9.06 -39.49 37.50
N LYS A 7 -9.78 -38.67 36.69
CA LYS A 7 -11.13 -38.08 36.94
C LYS A 7 -11.65 -37.41 35.64
N LYS A 8 -12.77 -37.88 35.07
CA LYS A 8 -14.19 -37.51 35.25
C LYS A 8 -14.64 -36.26 34.47
N THR A 9 -15.62 -36.54 33.62
CA THR A 9 -16.46 -35.72 32.75
C THR A 9 -17.38 -34.75 33.49
N HIS A 10 -17.63 -33.57 32.90
CA HIS A 10 -18.88 -32.84 33.04
C HIS A 10 -19.24 -32.15 31.72
N ARG A 11 -20.40 -32.55 31.15
CA ARG A 11 -21.12 -31.84 30.08
C ARG A 11 -22.00 -30.77 30.73
N THR A 12 -21.99 -29.57 30.19
CA THR A 12 -22.93 -28.51 30.57
C THR A 12 -23.66 -28.03 29.31
N ILE A 13 -24.98 -28.19 29.34
CA ILE A 13 -25.94 -27.70 28.34
C ILE A 13 -26.31 -26.27 28.75
N ALA A 14 -26.20 -25.30 27.85
CA ALA A 14 -26.72 -23.94 28.06
C ALA A 14 -27.80 -23.63 27.02
N ARG A 15 -28.94 -23.18 27.56
CA ARG A 15 -30.21 -22.89 26.87
C ARG A 15 -30.18 -21.53 26.16
N ALA A 16 -30.86 -21.46 25.03
CA ALA A 16 -31.20 -20.24 24.31
C ALA A 16 -32.26 -19.42 25.07
N GLY A 17 -32.09 -18.09 25.08
CA GLY A 17 -33.07 -17.08 25.52
C GLY A 17 -33.34 -16.05 24.40
N PRO A 18 -34.48 -15.34 24.44
CA PRO A 18 -35.15 -14.85 23.22
C PRO A 18 -34.83 -13.38 22.85
N ARG A 19 -35.00 -13.09 21.55
CA ARG A 19 -34.84 -11.77 20.89
C ARG A 19 -35.86 -10.74 21.39
N PRO A 20 -35.51 -9.44 21.50
CA PRO A 20 -36.47 -8.38 21.73
C PRO A 20 -37.11 -7.87 20.42
N THR A 21 -38.41 -7.65 20.52
CA THR A 21 -39.35 -7.15 19.50
C THR A 21 -39.37 -5.62 19.42
N LEU A 22 -39.38 -5.07 18.20
CA LEU A 22 -39.67 -3.66 17.89
C LEU A 22 -41.17 -3.32 18.10
N PRO A 23 -41.53 -2.13 18.60
CA PRO A 23 -42.90 -1.65 18.54
C PRO A 23 -43.16 -0.72 17.33
N ARG A 24 -44.31 -0.93 16.69
CA ARG A 24 -44.96 -0.03 15.70
C ARG A 24 -46.05 0.82 16.39
N GLY A 25 -46.22 2.06 15.92
CA GLY A 25 -47.40 2.94 16.11
C GLY A 25 -47.01 4.41 15.92
N CYS A 26 -47.20 5.09 14.76
CA CYS A 26 -48.42 5.69 14.15
C CYS A 26 -49.00 6.91 14.93
N PRO A 27 -49.74 7.85 14.31
CA PRO A 27 -49.28 8.97 13.45
C PRO A 27 -49.80 10.34 13.98
N GLN A 28 -49.17 11.47 13.63
CA GLN A 28 -49.82 12.79 13.79
C GLN A 28 -49.60 13.71 12.60
N ARG A 29 -50.74 14.10 12.01
CA ARG A 29 -50.94 15.17 11.03
C ARG A 29 -50.72 16.53 11.69
N TYR A 30 -50.11 17.46 10.98
CA TYR A 30 -50.52 18.88 11.03
C TYR A 30 -50.52 19.44 9.61
N ALA A 31 -51.61 20.11 9.28
CA ALA A 31 -51.88 20.72 7.99
C ALA A 31 -51.63 22.24 8.06
N GLY A 32 -51.21 22.79 6.92
CA GLY A 32 -51.70 24.08 6.42
C GLY A 32 -50.84 25.32 6.66
N ARG A 33 -50.27 25.87 5.58
CA ARG A 33 -50.69 27.18 5.03
C ARG A 33 -50.04 27.46 3.66
N GLU A 34 -50.92 27.74 2.68
CA GLU A 34 -50.71 28.53 1.45
C GLU A 34 -50.29 29.97 1.84
N SER A 35 -49.77 30.90 1.04
CA SER A 35 -49.62 31.19 -0.41
C SER A 35 -48.49 32.26 -0.50
N VAL A 36 -47.87 32.62 -1.63
CA VAL A 36 -48.32 33.65 -2.61
C VAL A 36 -47.25 33.76 -3.74
N GLU A 37 -47.75 33.82 -4.98
CA GLU A 37 -47.32 34.50 -6.23
C GLU A 37 -46.03 35.36 -6.23
N GLY A 38 -45.24 35.55 -7.30
CA GLY A 38 -45.32 35.20 -8.72
C GLY A 38 -44.40 36.11 -9.58
N ARG A 39 -43.82 35.53 -10.66
CA ARG A 39 -43.36 36.14 -11.95
C ARG A 39 -42.09 37.04 -12.00
N PRO A 40 -41.48 37.28 -13.20
CA PRO A 40 -41.20 36.37 -14.32
C PRO A 40 -39.78 36.53 -14.95
N PHE A 41 -39.49 35.62 -15.89
CA PHE A 41 -38.46 35.62 -16.95
C PHE A 41 -38.19 36.96 -17.65
N ILE A 42 -36.94 37.17 -18.14
CA ILE A 42 -36.60 37.77 -19.46
C ILE A 42 -35.26 37.20 -19.97
N LEU A 43 -35.25 36.87 -21.26
CA LEU A 43 -34.17 36.43 -22.14
C LEU A 43 -33.10 37.52 -22.40
N PHE A 44 -31.86 37.12 -22.72
CA PHE A 44 -31.12 37.73 -23.83
C PHE A 44 -30.20 36.72 -24.53
N ARG A 45 -30.01 36.99 -25.83
CA ARG A 45 -29.52 36.15 -26.92
C ARG A 45 -28.23 36.78 -27.48
N ASP A 46 -27.40 35.93 -28.07
CA ASP A 46 -26.42 36.19 -29.16
C ASP A 46 -25.21 37.13 -28.96
N ALA A 47 -24.01 36.58 -29.20
CA ALA A 47 -22.97 37.09 -30.12
C ALA A 47 -21.70 36.20 -29.99
N ALA A 48 -21.41 35.33 -30.96
CA ALA A 48 -20.54 35.59 -32.12
C ALA A 48 -19.03 35.58 -31.77
N SER A 49 -18.37 34.47 -32.14
CA SER A 49 -16.91 34.31 -32.19
C SER A 49 -16.26 35.21 -33.25
N PRO A 50 -14.96 35.50 -33.09
CA PRO A 50 -14.06 35.17 -34.19
C PRO A 50 -12.80 34.43 -33.75
N ILE A 51 -12.40 33.53 -34.65
CA ILE A 51 -11.18 32.73 -34.65
C ILE A 51 -9.97 33.66 -34.88
N VAL A 52 -8.97 33.60 -34.00
CA VAL A 52 -7.61 34.07 -34.29
C VAL A 52 -6.61 33.01 -33.79
N ARG A 53 -5.85 32.47 -34.75
CA ARG A 53 -4.65 31.66 -34.49
C ARG A 53 -3.60 32.51 -33.77
N ARG A 54 -3.01 32.01 -32.69
CA ARG A 54 -1.69 32.47 -32.24
C ARG A 54 -0.85 31.32 -31.67
N SER A 55 0.42 31.46 -31.98
CA SER A 55 1.59 30.63 -31.76
C SER A 55 1.99 30.49 -30.29
N GLU A 56 2.70 29.37 -30.06
CA GLU A 56 3.71 29.03 -29.05
C GLU A 56 4.20 30.12 -28.07
N ASN A 57 4.45 29.62 -26.84
CA ASN A 57 5.14 30.20 -25.69
C ASN A 57 4.35 31.15 -24.79
N SER A 58 3.88 30.63 -23.65
CA SER A 58 3.85 31.39 -22.39
C SER A 58 3.83 30.44 -21.19
N CYS A 59 4.78 30.67 -20.28
CA CYS A 59 4.83 30.11 -18.94
C CYS A 59 3.53 30.38 -18.17
N TRP A 60 3.05 29.37 -17.46
CA TRP A 60 1.97 29.55 -16.49
C TRP A 60 2.55 30.15 -15.22
N GLU A 61 2.49 31.48 -15.09
CA GLU A 61 2.57 32.14 -13.79
C GLU A 61 1.30 31.80 -13.00
N THR A 62 1.47 31.11 -11.87
CA THR A 62 0.42 30.82 -10.91
C THR A 62 -0.12 32.12 -10.28
N PRO A 63 -1.44 32.33 -10.16
CA PRO A 63 -1.95 33.50 -9.47
C PRO A 63 -1.70 33.38 -7.96
N SER A 64 -1.02 34.38 -7.40
CA SER A 64 -0.90 34.62 -5.96
C SER A 64 -2.31 34.80 -5.35
N PRO A 65 -2.64 34.20 -4.19
CA PRO A 65 -3.97 34.31 -3.62
C PRO A 65 -4.18 35.73 -3.06
N CYS A 66 -5.20 36.40 -3.60
CA CYS A 66 -5.71 37.67 -3.11
C CYS A 66 -6.14 37.51 -1.63
N ALA A 67 -5.52 38.30 -0.75
CA ALA A 67 -5.78 38.31 0.68
C ALA A 67 -7.26 38.65 0.98
N SER A 68 -8.04 37.64 1.36
CA SER A 68 -9.36 37.83 1.96
C SER A 68 -9.19 38.33 3.40
N LYS A 69 -9.47 39.61 3.61
CA LYS A 69 -9.60 40.19 4.96
C LYS A 69 -10.79 39.57 5.68
N GLY A 70 -10.56 39.05 6.90
CA GLY A 70 -11.61 38.85 7.90
C GLY A 70 -12.14 37.42 8.06
N LYS A 71 -11.28 36.50 8.50
CA LYS A 71 -11.68 35.40 9.40
C LYS A 71 -10.82 35.53 10.64
N SER A 72 -11.42 35.52 11.82
CA SER A 72 -10.67 35.52 13.08
C SER A 72 -9.74 34.30 13.07
N ALA A 73 -8.43 34.53 13.08
CA ALA A 73 -7.46 33.48 13.32
C ALA A 73 -7.77 32.90 14.70
N MET A 74 -8.39 31.72 14.75
CA MET A 74 -8.23 30.88 15.93
C MET A 74 -6.71 30.66 16.04
N SER A 75 -6.14 31.03 17.18
CA SER A 75 -4.74 30.72 17.48
C SER A 75 -4.53 29.22 17.26
N GLU A 76 -3.49 28.84 16.51
CA GLU A 76 -3.13 27.43 16.39
C GLU A 76 -3.01 26.82 17.79
N PRO A 77 -3.56 25.61 18.01
CA PRO A 77 -3.46 24.96 19.31
C PRO A 77 -1.98 24.77 19.66
N GLU A 78 -1.63 24.99 20.92
CA GLU A 78 -0.31 24.64 21.45
C GLU A 78 -0.14 23.12 21.34
N ARG A 79 0.87 22.69 20.57
CA ARG A 79 1.18 21.27 20.33
C ARG A 79 2.36 20.88 21.19
N GLU A 80 2.29 19.70 21.80
CA GLU A 80 3.46 19.12 22.46
C GLU A 80 4.53 18.81 21.41
N SER A 81 5.79 18.89 21.81
CA SER A 81 6.93 18.52 20.98
C SER A 81 7.83 17.52 21.70
N MET A 82 8.34 16.55 20.97
CA MET A 82 9.40 15.65 21.43
C MET A 82 10.62 15.75 20.50
N GLU A 83 11.81 15.63 21.07
CA GLU A 83 13.07 15.64 20.33
C GLU A 83 13.73 14.25 20.38
N VAL A 84 14.18 13.77 19.23
CA VAL A 84 14.89 12.48 19.08
C VAL A 84 16.07 12.65 18.12
N ASP A 85 17.04 11.74 18.14
CA ASP A 85 18.15 11.81 17.18
C ASP A 85 17.72 11.26 15.81
N VAL A 86 17.02 10.13 15.83
CA VAL A 86 16.60 9.42 14.61
C VAL A 86 15.13 9.07 14.72
N LEU A 87 14.33 9.58 13.78
CA LEU A 87 12.92 9.26 13.64
C LEU A 87 12.70 8.32 12.45
N TYR A 88 12.05 7.19 12.68
CA TYR A 88 11.56 6.29 11.64
C TYR A 88 10.03 6.42 11.50
N VAL A 89 9.57 6.67 10.27
CA VAL A 89 8.14 6.78 9.95
C VAL A 89 7.68 5.50 9.25
N GLY A 90 6.82 4.73 9.93
CA GLY A 90 6.36 3.40 9.57
C GLY A 90 7.21 2.30 10.24
N ALA A 91 6.58 1.24 10.73
CA ALA A 91 7.25 0.07 11.31
C ALA A 91 7.19 -1.13 10.36
N GLY A 92 7.71 -0.94 9.14
CA GLY A 92 7.88 -1.98 8.14
C GLY A 92 9.24 -2.67 8.22
N PRO A 93 9.50 -3.67 7.35
CA PRO A 93 10.77 -4.39 7.35
C PRO A 93 11.98 -3.48 7.09
N ALA A 94 11.84 -2.39 6.32
CA ALA A 94 12.93 -1.47 6.05
C ALA A 94 13.36 -0.67 7.30
N THR A 95 12.41 -0.06 7.99
CA THR A 95 12.66 0.84 9.11
C THR A 95 13.09 0.08 10.36
N LEU A 96 12.43 -1.04 10.69
CA LEU A 96 12.83 -1.88 11.82
C LEU A 96 14.22 -2.48 11.61
N SER A 97 14.53 -2.94 10.40
CA SER A 97 15.90 -3.41 10.09
C SER A 97 16.92 -2.28 10.17
N SER A 98 16.55 -1.07 9.77
CA SER A 98 17.43 0.10 9.89
C SER A 98 17.69 0.46 11.35
N ALA A 99 16.66 0.54 12.19
CA ALA A 99 16.79 0.88 13.60
C ALA A 99 17.64 -0.16 14.35
N TYR A 100 17.36 -1.45 14.14
CA TYR A 100 18.17 -2.55 14.68
C TYR A 100 19.64 -2.47 14.21
N HIS A 101 19.87 -2.35 12.89
CA HIS A 101 21.22 -2.29 12.34
C HIS A 101 21.98 -1.07 12.83
N LEU A 102 21.32 0.08 12.99
CA LEU A 102 21.93 1.31 13.49
C LEU A 102 22.53 1.09 14.88
N MET A 103 21.76 0.54 15.81
CA MET A 103 22.25 0.24 17.16
C MET A 103 23.40 -0.77 17.13
N LYS A 104 23.34 -1.78 16.26
CA LYS A 104 24.47 -2.72 16.06
C LYS A 104 25.71 -2.06 15.49
N GLN A 105 25.57 -1.10 14.57
CA GLN A 105 26.71 -0.35 14.05
C GLN A 105 27.30 0.61 15.10
N VAL A 106 26.49 1.16 16.00
CA VAL A 106 26.98 1.94 17.15
C VAL A 106 27.82 1.06 18.07
N GLU A 107 27.33 -0.14 18.43
CA GLU A 107 28.09 -1.13 19.23
C GLU A 107 29.45 -1.43 18.57
N VAL A 108 29.44 -1.82 17.29
CA VAL A 108 30.67 -2.16 16.54
C VAL A 108 31.64 -0.98 16.44
N HIS A 109 31.13 0.23 16.19
CA HIS A 109 31.97 1.43 16.13
C HIS A 109 32.63 1.71 17.49
N ASN A 110 31.86 1.65 18.58
CA ASN A 110 32.35 1.94 19.92
C ASN A 110 33.38 0.90 20.39
N GLU A 111 33.16 -0.39 20.11
CA GLU A 111 34.16 -1.45 20.35
C GLU A 111 35.45 -1.23 19.55
N SER A 112 35.34 -0.69 18.33
CA SER A 112 36.52 -0.32 17.54
C SER A 112 37.25 0.88 18.13
N CYS A 113 36.53 1.86 18.68
CA CYS A 113 37.10 3.04 19.32
C CYS A 113 37.96 2.68 20.54
N GLU A 114 37.56 1.68 21.33
CA GLU A 114 38.38 1.15 22.43
C GLU A 114 39.75 0.65 21.97
N LYS A 115 39.86 0.15 20.73
CA LYS A 115 41.09 -0.39 20.14
C LYS A 115 41.93 0.69 19.45
N THR A 116 41.30 1.69 18.83
CA THR A 116 41.97 2.71 18.02
C THR A 116 42.24 4.01 18.78
N GLY A 117 41.59 4.24 19.92
CA GLY A 117 41.60 5.51 20.65
C GLY A 117 40.76 6.61 19.98
N ALA A 118 39.91 6.26 19.02
CA ALA A 118 38.94 7.17 18.42
C ALA A 118 37.79 7.48 19.40
N GLU A 119 37.03 8.53 19.13
CA GLU A 119 35.89 8.93 19.96
C GLU A 119 34.68 8.01 19.73
N PRO A 120 34.08 7.44 20.78
CA PRO A 120 32.85 6.67 20.66
C PRO A 120 31.66 7.59 20.32
N ILE A 121 30.62 6.99 19.76
CA ILE A 121 29.33 7.64 19.50
C ILE A 121 28.43 7.39 20.72
N GLU A 122 27.79 8.44 21.23
CA GLU A 122 26.71 8.28 22.21
C GLU A 122 25.52 7.56 21.55
N PRO A 123 24.94 6.53 22.20
CA PRO A 123 23.78 5.83 21.65
C PRO A 123 22.65 6.82 21.32
N PRO A 124 22.17 6.88 20.06
CA PRO A 124 21.15 7.84 19.65
C PRO A 124 19.78 7.49 20.26
N VAL A 125 18.98 8.51 20.55
CA VAL A 125 17.56 8.34 20.86
C VAL A 125 16.82 8.02 19.57
N ILE A 126 16.33 6.78 19.44
CA ILE A 126 15.63 6.30 18.25
C ILE A 126 14.16 6.13 18.57
N LEU A 127 13.31 6.73 17.73
CA LEU A 127 11.86 6.52 17.77
C LEU A 127 11.35 5.97 16.44
N VAL A 128 10.54 4.93 16.51
CA VAL A 128 9.76 4.40 15.38
C VAL A 128 8.29 4.66 15.64
N ILE A 129 7.60 5.35 14.74
CA ILE A 129 6.14 5.53 14.80
C ILE A 129 5.44 4.69 13.74
N GLU A 130 4.29 4.11 14.10
CA GLU A 130 3.48 3.29 13.20
C GLU A 130 2.00 3.65 13.32
N LYS A 131 1.31 3.73 12.18
CA LYS A 131 -0.13 4.01 12.13
C LYS A 131 -0.98 2.91 12.74
N ALA A 132 -0.61 1.67 12.51
CA ALA A 132 -1.37 0.49 12.93
C ALA A 132 -1.56 0.45 14.46
N ALA A 133 -2.68 -0.10 14.93
CA ALA A 133 -2.95 -0.27 16.36
C ALA A 133 -1.87 -1.12 17.04
N GLY A 134 -1.42 -2.18 16.36
CA GLY A 134 -0.26 -2.97 16.71
C GLY A 134 0.71 -3.10 15.54
N ILE A 135 1.97 -3.39 15.86
CA ILE A 135 3.00 -3.64 14.84
C ILE A 135 2.60 -4.85 14.01
N GLY A 136 2.63 -4.74 12.68
CA GLY A 136 2.28 -5.83 11.77
C GLY A 136 0.84 -5.80 11.24
N ASP A 137 -0.06 -5.05 11.87
CA ASP A 137 -1.50 -5.11 11.55
C ASP A 137 -1.83 -4.43 10.21
N HIS A 138 -0.93 -3.59 9.69
CA HIS A 138 -1.03 -2.98 8.35
C HIS A 138 -0.08 -3.59 7.31
N GLN A 139 0.64 -4.67 7.66
CA GLN A 139 1.55 -5.35 6.73
C GLN A 139 0.80 -6.35 5.87
N LEU A 140 1.10 -6.34 4.56
CA LEU A 140 0.53 -7.30 3.62
C LEU A 140 1.57 -7.64 2.55
N SER A 141 1.84 -8.93 2.38
CA SER A 141 2.68 -9.44 1.30
C SER A 141 2.22 -10.84 0.90
N GLY A 142 2.53 -11.25 -0.34
CA GLY A 142 2.41 -12.67 -0.68
C GLY A 142 3.22 -13.52 0.30
N GLY A 143 4.46 -13.10 0.61
CA GLY A 143 5.27 -13.67 1.68
C GLY A 143 6.27 -14.74 1.25
N VAL A 144 6.94 -14.60 0.09
CA VAL A 144 8.10 -15.44 -0.27
C VAL A 144 9.36 -14.58 -0.31
N MET A 145 10.19 -14.71 0.71
CA MET A 145 11.34 -13.85 0.98
C MET A 145 12.66 -14.55 0.68
N ASN A 146 13.55 -13.87 -0.04
CA ASN A 146 14.95 -14.29 -0.17
C ASN A 146 15.67 -14.08 1.18
N PRO A 147 16.28 -15.12 1.80
CA PRO A 147 16.89 -15.00 3.12
C PRO A 147 18.14 -14.11 3.16
N LYS A 148 18.74 -13.80 2.00
CA LYS A 148 20.02 -13.11 1.93
C LYS A 148 20.14 -11.86 2.81
N ALA A 149 19.11 -11.00 2.81
CA ALA A 149 19.18 -9.75 3.58
C ALA A 149 19.03 -9.98 5.09
N ILE A 150 18.19 -10.93 5.51
CA ILE A 150 18.03 -11.25 6.94
C ILE A 150 19.27 -11.98 7.47
N GLU A 151 19.92 -12.83 6.66
CA GLU A 151 21.22 -13.43 6.97
C GLU A 151 22.33 -12.38 7.14
N GLU A 152 22.31 -11.30 6.35
CA GLU A 152 23.24 -10.18 6.52
C GLU A 152 22.94 -9.35 7.78
N LEU A 153 21.66 -9.16 8.13
CA LEU A 153 21.23 -8.35 9.28
C LEU A 153 21.44 -9.07 10.62
N ILE A 154 21.01 -10.34 10.71
CA ILE A 154 21.04 -11.19 11.90
C ILE A 154 21.51 -12.59 11.46
N PRO A 155 22.82 -12.87 11.44
CA PRO A 155 23.36 -14.12 10.89
C PRO A 155 22.81 -15.40 11.54
N ASP A 156 22.41 -15.34 12.80
CA ASP A 156 21.82 -16.41 13.60
C ASP A 156 20.29 -16.29 13.75
N TYR A 157 19.61 -15.60 12.82
CA TYR A 157 18.16 -15.34 12.87
C TYR A 157 17.30 -16.60 13.10
N LEU A 158 17.71 -17.75 12.55
CA LEU A 158 17.03 -19.03 12.75
C LEU A 158 17.06 -19.47 14.21
N ASP A 159 18.22 -19.37 14.87
CA ASP A 159 18.39 -19.74 16.27
C ASP A 159 17.66 -18.75 17.20
N GLN A 160 17.51 -17.51 16.74
CA GLN A 160 16.72 -16.47 17.41
C GLN A 160 15.20 -16.56 17.15
N GLY A 161 14.74 -17.62 16.48
CA GLY A 161 13.31 -17.90 16.34
C GLY A 161 12.60 -17.10 15.25
N PHE A 162 13.29 -16.71 14.18
CA PHE A 162 12.66 -16.02 13.04
C PHE A 162 11.41 -16.78 12.53
N PRO A 163 10.27 -16.10 12.33
CA PRO A 163 8.96 -16.73 12.12
C PRO A 163 8.78 -17.25 10.67
N ILE A 164 9.47 -18.33 10.33
CA ILE A 164 9.33 -19.00 9.03
C ILE A 164 8.09 -19.89 9.05
N GLU A 165 7.26 -19.81 8.00
CA GLU A 165 6.19 -20.77 7.74
C GLU A 165 6.79 -22.05 7.15
N HIS A 166 7.44 -21.93 5.99
CA HIS A 166 8.18 -23.02 5.35
C HIS A 166 9.37 -22.49 4.55
N THR A 167 10.35 -23.35 4.27
CA THR A 167 11.35 -23.06 3.23
C THR A 167 10.90 -23.72 1.94
N CYS A 168 10.84 -22.94 0.86
CA CYS A 168 10.41 -23.41 -0.45
C CYS A 168 11.39 -24.45 -1.00
N ASP A 169 10.89 -25.64 -1.34
CA ASP A 169 11.65 -26.71 -1.98
C ASP A 169 11.08 -27.13 -3.36
N ASN A 170 9.86 -26.69 -3.68
CA ASN A 170 9.11 -26.96 -4.90
C ASN A 170 8.39 -25.70 -5.42
N ASP A 171 9.11 -24.95 -6.25
CA ASP A 171 8.60 -23.79 -6.97
C ASP A 171 7.98 -24.17 -8.33
N HIS A 172 6.97 -23.41 -8.72
CA HIS A 172 6.17 -23.70 -9.90
C HIS A 172 5.77 -22.42 -10.65
N PHE A 173 5.77 -22.53 -11.99
CA PHE A 173 5.13 -21.55 -12.86
C PHE A 173 4.10 -22.25 -13.74
N TRP A 174 2.82 -21.91 -13.59
CA TRP A 174 1.72 -22.57 -14.30
C TRP A 174 0.89 -21.57 -15.09
N LEU A 175 0.35 -22.02 -16.22
CA LEU A 175 -0.69 -21.29 -16.95
C LEU A 175 -2.02 -21.98 -16.69
N PHE A 176 -2.99 -21.21 -16.23
CA PHE A 176 -4.33 -21.72 -15.92
C PHE A 176 -5.26 -21.50 -17.11
N THR A 177 -6.14 -22.44 -17.39
CA THR A 177 -7.20 -22.28 -18.38
C THR A 177 -8.54 -22.57 -17.72
N ARG A 178 -9.63 -22.13 -18.37
CA ARG A 178 -11.00 -22.43 -17.91
C ARG A 178 -11.33 -23.93 -17.91
N SER A 179 -10.50 -24.76 -18.55
CA SER A 179 -10.65 -26.22 -18.64
C SER A 179 -9.56 -27.03 -17.92
N GLY A 180 -8.48 -26.41 -17.44
CA GLY A 180 -7.40 -27.13 -16.76
C GLY A 180 -6.21 -26.27 -16.37
N THR A 181 -5.04 -26.89 -16.26
CA THR A 181 -3.79 -26.22 -15.90
C THR A 181 -2.63 -26.79 -16.71
N ILE A 182 -1.89 -25.90 -17.35
CA ILE A 182 -0.69 -26.21 -18.13
C ILE A 182 0.51 -25.94 -17.22
N LYS A 183 1.18 -26.99 -16.79
CA LYS A 183 2.35 -26.90 -15.91
C LYS A 183 3.60 -26.64 -16.75
N SER A 184 4.34 -25.56 -16.46
CA SER A 184 5.63 -25.34 -17.12
C SER A 184 6.62 -26.44 -16.71
N PRO A 185 7.33 -27.08 -17.65
CA PRO A 185 8.36 -28.07 -17.33
C PRO A 185 9.61 -27.45 -16.71
N ILE A 186 9.82 -26.14 -16.92
CA ILE A 186 10.95 -25.37 -16.39
C ILE A 186 10.40 -24.11 -15.72
N VAL A 187 10.76 -23.88 -14.47
CA VAL A 187 10.44 -22.63 -13.77
C VAL A 187 11.34 -21.52 -14.32
N PRO A 188 10.79 -20.42 -14.87
CA PRO A 188 11.59 -19.32 -15.37
C PRO A 188 12.47 -18.73 -14.26
N PRO A 189 13.69 -18.23 -14.55
CA PRO A 189 14.66 -17.81 -13.53
C PRO A 189 14.11 -16.85 -12.46
N ASN A 190 13.24 -15.91 -12.83
CA ASN A 190 12.70 -14.93 -11.88
C ASN A 190 11.69 -15.53 -10.87
N PHE A 191 11.10 -16.67 -11.21
CA PHE A 191 10.16 -17.42 -10.37
C PHE A 191 10.82 -18.59 -9.66
N GLN A 192 12.14 -18.74 -9.76
CA GLN A 192 12.87 -19.73 -8.99
C GLN A 192 13.01 -19.24 -7.54
N LYS A 193 12.38 -19.96 -6.62
CA LYS A 193 12.25 -19.63 -5.19
C LYS A 193 12.78 -20.73 -4.27
N LYS A 194 13.38 -21.80 -4.81
CA LYS A 194 14.03 -22.82 -3.98
C LYS A 194 15.01 -22.18 -2.97
N GLY A 195 14.82 -22.49 -1.69
CA GLY A 195 15.59 -21.93 -0.57
C GLY A 195 15.04 -20.62 0.00
N TYR A 196 14.02 -20.02 -0.61
CA TYR A 196 13.35 -18.83 -0.07
C TYR A 196 12.42 -19.24 1.07
N HIS A 197 12.14 -18.32 1.98
CA HIS A 197 11.21 -18.56 3.08
C HIS A 197 9.81 -18.09 2.71
N VAL A 198 8.83 -19.00 2.82
CA VAL A 198 7.43 -18.64 2.98
C VAL A 198 7.26 -18.08 4.39
N VAL A 199 6.67 -16.89 4.49
CA VAL A 199 6.60 -16.08 5.72
C VAL A 199 5.30 -15.28 5.75
N SER A 200 4.86 -14.87 6.94
CA SER A 200 3.97 -13.71 7.08
C SER A 200 4.81 -12.45 7.28
N LEU A 201 4.51 -11.39 6.54
CA LEU A 201 5.16 -10.11 6.75
C LEU A 201 4.74 -9.48 8.08
N SER A 202 3.46 -9.65 8.48
CA SER A 202 2.98 -9.23 9.81
C SER A 202 3.82 -9.84 10.93
N ASP A 203 4.13 -11.14 10.85
CA ASP A 203 4.88 -11.83 11.92
C ASP A 203 6.37 -11.47 11.90
N ILE A 204 6.96 -11.29 10.72
CA ILE A 204 8.36 -10.83 10.60
C ILE A 204 8.56 -9.47 11.26
N VAL A 205 7.67 -8.50 11.00
CA VAL A 205 7.85 -7.17 11.58
C VAL A 205 7.60 -7.16 13.08
N LYS A 206 6.71 -8.02 13.60
CA LYS A 206 6.53 -8.22 15.04
C LYS A 206 7.83 -8.73 15.67
N TRP A 207 8.43 -9.76 15.08
CA TRP A 207 9.72 -10.29 15.53
C TRP A 207 10.85 -9.26 15.44
N LEU A 208 10.93 -8.49 14.35
CA LEU A 208 11.94 -7.42 14.22
C LEU A 208 11.72 -6.30 15.26
N ALA A 209 10.48 -5.95 15.56
CA ALA A 209 10.16 -4.95 16.59
C ALA A 209 10.59 -5.43 17.98
N GLU A 210 10.34 -6.68 18.34
CA GLU A 210 10.85 -7.28 19.59
C GLU A 210 12.39 -7.15 19.66
N LYS A 211 13.10 -7.42 18.56
CA LYS A 211 14.56 -7.25 18.48
C LYS A 211 15.01 -5.80 18.65
N CYS A 212 14.24 -4.84 18.13
CA CYS A 212 14.51 -3.42 18.34
C CYS A 212 14.27 -2.99 19.80
N GLU A 213 13.16 -3.42 20.41
CA GLU A 213 12.82 -3.11 21.80
C GLU A 213 13.85 -3.70 22.78
N GLU A 214 14.37 -4.91 22.51
CA GLU A 214 15.49 -5.52 23.26
C GLU A 214 16.75 -4.63 23.28
N MET A 215 16.91 -3.75 22.28
CA MET A 215 18.01 -2.77 22.18
C MET A 215 17.66 -1.38 22.73
N GLY A 216 16.48 -1.21 23.34
CA GLY A 216 16.03 0.05 23.91
C GLY A 216 15.49 1.06 22.89
N ILE A 217 15.17 0.62 21.66
CA ILE A 217 14.52 1.47 20.66
C ILE A 217 13.05 1.65 21.05
N GLU A 218 12.56 2.89 21.00
CA GLU A 218 11.16 3.19 21.28
C GLU A 218 10.30 2.98 20.02
N ILE A 219 9.24 2.19 20.14
CA ILE A 219 8.32 1.89 19.03
C ILE A 219 6.89 2.22 19.46
N TYR A 220 6.27 3.18 18.80
CA TYR A 220 4.94 3.68 19.12
C TYR A 220 3.95 3.33 18.00
N PRO A 221 3.22 2.20 18.12
CA PRO A 221 2.06 1.94 17.27
C PRO A 221 0.89 2.85 17.66
N GLY A 222 -0.03 3.07 16.74
CA GLY A 222 -1.17 3.96 16.91
C GLY A 222 -0.87 5.45 16.66
N PHE A 223 0.30 5.79 16.10
CA PHE A 223 0.72 7.16 15.83
C PHE A 223 0.93 7.37 14.32
N SER A 224 0.01 8.10 13.69
CA SER A 224 0.08 8.45 12.28
C SER A 224 0.94 9.69 12.04
N ALA A 225 1.97 9.62 11.19
CA ALA A 225 2.61 10.82 10.67
C ALA A 225 1.69 11.46 9.62
N ALA A 226 1.19 12.67 9.90
CA ALA A 226 0.22 13.36 9.05
C ALA A 226 0.86 14.45 8.19
N GLU A 227 1.86 15.15 8.72
CA GLU A 227 2.51 16.29 8.07
C GLU A 227 4.03 16.24 8.28
N VAL A 228 4.79 16.69 7.28
CA VAL A 228 6.25 16.79 7.38
C VAL A 228 6.66 18.18 7.86
N LEU A 229 7.53 18.22 8.87
CA LEU A 229 8.06 19.47 9.43
C LEU A 229 9.36 19.84 8.72
N THR A 230 9.46 21.09 8.26
CA THR A 230 10.60 21.56 7.45
C THR A 230 11.10 22.93 7.87
N GLU A 231 12.42 23.14 7.84
CA GLU A 231 13.07 24.44 7.92
C GLU A 231 13.84 24.71 6.62
N GLY A 232 13.33 25.60 5.78
CA GLY A 232 13.92 25.85 4.46
C GLY A 232 13.91 24.59 3.58
N ASP A 233 15.10 24.10 3.21
CA ASP A 233 15.26 22.88 2.39
C ASP A 233 15.53 21.61 3.21
N ARG A 234 15.40 21.69 4.54
CA ARG A 234 15.70 20.61 5.49
C ARG A 234 14.42 20.06 6.13
N VAL A 235 14.27 18.74 6.12
CA VAL A 235 13.29 18.05 6.98
C VAL A 235 13.81 18.05 8.41
N ILE A 236 12.97 18.46 9.34
CA ILE A 236 13.29 18.51 10.77
C ILE A 236 12.45 17.53 11.60
N GLY A 237 11.52 16.80 10.98
CA GLY A 237 10.64 15.89 11.71
C GLY A 237 9.29 15.67 11.04
N VAL A 238 8.32 15.21 11.83
CA VAL A 238 6.92 15.05 11.41
C VAL A 238 5.96 15.48 12.51
N ARG A 239 4.74 15.82 12.13
CA ARG A 239 3.61 16.03 13.04
C ARG A 239 2.68 14.84 12.99
N THR A 240 2.25 14.35 14.15
CA THR A 240 1.25 13.28 14.22
C THR A 240 -0.17 13.79 13.95
N GLY A 241 -1.09 12.90 13.57
CA GLY A 241 -2.48 13.27 13.31
C GLY A 241 -3.24 13.69 14.57
N ASP A 242 -4.09 14.70 14.46
CA ASP A 242 -5.06 15.07 15.50
C ASP A 242 -6.06 13.93 15.75
N MET A 243 -6.46 13.76 17.01
CA MET A 243 -7.49 12.80 17.41
C MET A 243 -8.75 13.50 17.92
N GLY A 244 -9.90 12.84 17.83
CA GLY A 244 -11.15 13.35 18.36
C GLY A 244 -11.71 14.55 17.58
N ILE A 245 -11.64 14.51 16.25
CA ILE A 245 -12.33 15.46 15.35
C ILE A 245 -13.56 14.76 14.77
N ASP A 246 -14.73 15.40 14.81
CA ASP A 246 -15.96 14.86 14.25
C ASP A 246 -16.02 14.96 12.71
N LYS A 247 -17.04 14.37 12.10
CA LYS A 247 -17.23 14.40 10.64
C LYS A 247 -17.42 15.81 10.04
N ASP A 248 -17.82 16.78 10.86
CA ASP A 248 -17.99 18.18 10.45
C ASP A 248 -16.68 18.98 10.62
N GLY A 249 -15.61 18.35 11.12
CA GLY A 249 -14.32 18.99 11.37
C GLY A 249 -14.24 19.73 12.70
N LYS A 250 -15.15 19.47 13.64
CA LYS A 250 -15.16 20.13 14.95
C LYS A 250 -14.46 19.24 16.00
N PRO A 251 -13.69 19.85 16.92
CA PRO A 251 -13.13 19.13 18.07
C PRO A 251 -14.23 18.52 18.95
N LYS A 252 -14.09 17.23 19.28
CA LYS A 252 -14.91 16.52 20.27
C LYS A 252 -14.37 16.76 21.68
N ALA A 253 -15.09 16.24 22.69
CA ALA A 253 -14.69 16.33 24.09
C ALA A 253 -13.33 15.64 24.39
N ASN A 254 -12.93 14.67 23.58
CA ASN A 254 -11.66 13.96 23.67
C ASN A 254 -10.63 14.43 22.62
N TYR A 255 -10.79 15.64 22.06
CA TYR A 255 -9.84 16.19 21.09
C TYR A 255 -8.43 16.25 21.69
N GLN A 256 -7.47 15.74 20.93
CA GLN A 256 -6.05 15.82 21.25
C GLN A 256 -5.31 16.31 20.00
N PRO A 257 -4.61 17.46 20.09
CA PRO A 257 -3.78 17.89 18.99
C PRO A 257 -2.63 16.90 18.81
N GLY A 258 -2.31 16.57 17.56
CA GLY A 258 -1.11 15.83 17.22
C GLY A 258 0.16 16.52 17.71
N MET A 259 1.18 15.71 18.00
CA MET A 259 2.48 16.07 18.55
C MET A 259 3.49 16.30 17.43
N ASP A 260 4.38 17.28 17.64
CA ASP A 260 5.52 17.51 16.75
C ASP A 260 6.70 16.66 17.22
N ILE A 261 7.22 15.81 16.34
CA ILE A 261 8.38 14.96 16.60
C ILE A 261 9.54 15.54 15.79
N VAL A 262 10.47 16.19 16.48
CA VAL A 262 11.64 16.83 15.88
C VAL A 262 12.82 15.87 15.93
N ALA A 263 13.53 15.74 14.81
CA ALA A 263 14.64 14.80 14.67
C ALA A 263 15.84 15.37 13.92
N SER A 264 17.04 14.93 14.28
CA SER A 264 18.27 15.24 13.52
C SER A 264 18.24 14.61 12.12
N VAL A 265 17.62 13.43 11.99
CA VAL A 265 17.32 12.80 10.70
C VAL A 265 16.02 12.00 10.76
N THR A 266 15.19 12.13 9.74
CA THR A 266 13.93 11.39 9.58
C THR A 266 14.02 10.39 8.43
N ILE A 267 13.72 9.12 8.69
CA ILE A 267 13.75 8.04 7.72
C ILE A 267 12.31 7.64 7.37
N PHE A 268 11.90 7.94 6.14
CA PHE A 268 10.57 7.61 5.66
C PHE A 268 10.53 6.20 5.06
N GLY A 269 9.81 5.30 5.73
CA GLY A 269 9.56 3.93 5.29
C GLY A 269 8.10 3.53 5.47
N GLU A 270 7.17 4.46 5.18
CA GLU A 270 5.72 4.25 5.16
C GLU A 270 5.27 3.17 4.17
N GLY A 271 6.15 2.79 3.25
CA GLY A 271 5.91 1.84 2.19
C GLY A 271 5.31 2.49 0.94
N VAL A 272 4.56 1.71 0.18
CA VAL A 272 3.99 2.17 -1.09
C VAL A 272 3.12 3.42 -0.91
N ARG A 273 3.41 4.45 -1.73
CA ARG A 273 2.64 5.71 -1.77
C ARG A 273 2.41 6.30 -0.35
N GLY A 274 3.48 6.39 0.45
CA GLY A 274 3.47 7.02 1.78
C GLY A 274 2.93 8.45 1.75
N SER A 275 2.19 8.87 2.77
CA SER A 275 1.56 10.19 2.82
C SER A 275 2.61 11.29 3.01
N CYS A 276 3.51 11.12 3.97
CA CYS A 276 4.62 12.04 4.19
C CYS A 276 5.68 11.92 3.07
N THR A 277 5.92 10.71 2.58
CA THR A 277 6.81 10.45 1.45
C THR A 277 6.34 11.21 0.21
N LYS A 278 5.03 11.20 -0.09
CA LYS A 278 4.44 11.98 -1.19
C LYS A 278 4.65 13.47 -0.98
N GLN A 279 4.36 14.00 0.22
CA GLN A 279 4.60 15.41 0.55
C GLN A 279 6.06 15.82 0.29
N VAL A 280 7.02 15.04 0.79
CA VAL A 280 8.46 15.32 0.64
C VAL A 280 8.91 15.23 -0.82
N VAL A 281 8.48 14.19 -1.54
CA VAL A 281 8.84 14.02 -2.94
C VAL A 281 8.31 15.19 -3.79
N ASP A 282 7.06 15.59 -3.57
CA ASP A 282 6.41 16.67 -4.32
C ASP A 282 6.99 18.05 -3.93
N GLN A 283 7.14 18.33 -2.63
CA GLN A 283 7.64 19.62 -2.11
C GLN A 283 9.08 19.92 -2.55
N PHE A 284 9.94 18.89 -2.58
CA PHE A 284 11.37 19.05 -2.88
C PHE A 284 11.75 18.57 -4.28
N GLY A 285 10.78 18.17 -5.11
CA GLY A 285 11.01 17.74 -6.49
C GLY A 285 11.92 16.50 -6.59
N LEU A 286 11.74 15.53 -5.70
CA LEU A 286 12.59 14.32 -5.61
C LEU A 286 12.15 13.21 -6.55
N HIS A 287 11.31 13.49 -7.55
CA HIS A 287 10.76 12.48 -8.45
C HIS A 287 11.86 11.70 -9.19
N GLY A 288 11.54 10.46 -9.54
CA GLY A 288 12.38 9.64 -10.40
C GLY A 288 12.49 10.19 -11.82
N LYS A 289 13.37 9.58 -12.61
CA LYS A 289 13.54 9.93 -14.02
C LYS A 289 12.25 9.69 -14.81
N ASN A 290 11.54 8.63 -14.46
CA ASN A 290 10.20 8.33 -14.89
C ASN A 290 9.23 8.44 -13.70
N PRO A 291 7.93 8.65 -13.94
CA PRO A 291 6.93 8.48 -12.90
C PRO A 291 6.95 7.04 -12.35
N GLN A 292 6.71 6.91 -11.05
CA GLN A 292 6.48 5.62 -10.42
C GLN A 292 5.16 5.03 -10.94
N THR A 293 5.18 3.76 -11.32
CA THR A 293 3.98 2.99 -11.66
C THR A 293 3.67 2.01 -10.54
N TYR A 294 2.44 1.49 -10.52
CA TYR A 294 1.98 0.64 -9.43
C TYR A 294 1.05 -0.48 -9.91
N GLU A 295 0.96 -1.51 -9.09
CA GLU A 295 -0.01 -2.60 -9.22
C GLU A 295 -0.77 -2.75 -7.89
N THR A 296 -2.01 -3.25 -7.93
CA THR A 296 -2.77 -3.59 -6.72
C THR A 296 -2.79 -5.10 -6.56
N GLY A 297 -2.31 -5.56 -5.40
CA GLY A 297 -2.40 -6.94 -4.96
C GLY A 297 -3.60 -7.15 -4.04
N ILE A 298 -4.35 -8.22 -4.30
CA ILE A 298 -5.36 -8.79 -3.40
C ILE A 298 -4.78 -10.05 -2.78
N LYS A 299 -4.95 -10.21 -1.47
CA LYS A 299 -4.52 -11.41 -0.75
C LYS A 299 -5.68 -11.99 0.04
N GLU A 300 -5.80 -13.31 0.00
CA GLU A 300 -6.67 -14.11 0.84
C GLU A 300 -5.85 -15.22 1.52
N ILE A 301 -6.09 -15.44 2.82
CA ILE A 301 -5.60 -16.63 3.52
C ILE A 301 -6.74 -17.63 3.60
N TRP A 302 -6.50 -18.85 3.15
CA TRP A 302 -7.46 -19.94 3.20
C TRP A 302 -6.90 -21.09 4.03
N ARG A 303 -7.72 -21.69 4.88
CA ARG A 303 -7.47 -23.03 5.40
C ARG A 303 -8.04 -24.03 4.41
N VAL A 304 -7.18 -24.88 3.85
CA VAL A 304 -7.59 -25.94 2.92
C VAL A 304 -7.68 -27.29 3.65
N LYS A 305 -8.23 -28.29 2.97
CA LYS A 305 -8.20 -29.66 3.51
C LYS A 305 -6.76 -30.16 3.57
N PRO A 306 -6.35 -30.88 4.64
CA PRO A 306 -4.96 -31.34 4.81
C PRO A 306 -4.44 -32.14 3.61
N GLU A 307 -5.29 -32.92 2.93
CA GLU A 307 -4.92 -33.70 1.75
C GLU A 307 -4.64 -32.87 0.49
N LYS A 308 -5.08 -31.60 0.44
CA LYS A 308 -4.82 -30.66 -0.67
C LYS A 308 -3.62 -29.73 -0.39
N HIS A 309 -3.20 -29.65 0.87
CA HIS A 309 -2.08 -28.85 1.34
C HIS A 309 -0.73 -29.49 0.99
N GLN A 310 0.26 -28.69 0.61
CA GLN A 310 1.62 -29.14 0.26
C GLN A 310 2.66 -28.19 0.86
N PRO A 311 3.21 -28.49 2.06
CA PRO A 311 4.17 -27.64 2.74
C PRO A 311 5.32 -27.18 1.85
N GLY A 312 5.63 -25.88 1.86
CA GLY A 312 6.73 -25.29 1.08
C GLY A 312 6.41 -25.02 -0.40
N ARG A 313 5.23 -25.40 -0.88
CA ARG A 313 4.81 -25.14 -2.28
C ARG A 313 4.67 -23.66 -2.56
N VAL A 314 5.29 -23.24 -3.66
CA VAL A 314 5.23 -21.88 -4.19
C VAL A 314 4.82 -21.92 -5.66
N VAL A 315 3.65 -21.38 -5.97
CA VAL A 315 3.12 -21.32 -7.33
C VAL A 315 2.96 -19.87 -7.76
N HIS A 316 3.42 -19.57 -8.97
CA HIS A 316 3.09 -18.35 -9.70
C HIS A 316 2.42 -18.70 -11.02
N GLY A 317 1.59 -17.81 -11.54
CA GLY A 317 0.98 -18.05 -12.84
C GLY A 317 -0.01 -17.00 -13.26
N SER A 318 -0.65 -17.24 -14.40
CA SER A 318 -1.66 -16.36 -14.97
C SER A 318 -2.74 -17.16 -15.70
N MET A 319 -3.89 -16.54 -15.95
CA MET A 319 -4.94 -17.11 -16.79
C MET A 319 -4.55 -16.99 -18.27
N PHE A 320 -4.70 -18.08 -19.03
CA PHE A 320 -4.47 -18.15 -20.46
C PHE A 320 -5.79 -18.33 -21.23
N PRO A 321 -6.02 -17.61 -22.34
CA PRO A 321 -5.10 -16.69 -23.04
C PRO A 321 -5.11 -15.24 -22.51
N ASP A 322 -5.87 -14.94 -21.45
CA ASP A 322 -6.07 -13.59 -20.89
C ASP A 322 -4.74 -12.83 -20.64
N PHE A 323 -3.69 -13.56 -20.26
CA PHE A 323 -2.30 -13.11 -20.13
C PHE A 323 -1.78 -12.26 -21.30
N PHE A 324 -2.23 -12.50 -22.54
CA PHE A 324 -1.79 -11.71 -23.70
C PHE A 324 -2.45 -10.33 -23.77
N GLY A 325 -3.65 -10.17 -23.20
CA GLY A 325 -4.40 -8.90 -23.21
C GLY A 325 -4.01 -7.98 -22.06
N ALA A 326 -3.78 -8.53 -20.86
CA ALA A 326 -3.28 -7.81 -19.70
C ALA A 326 -2.45 -8.75 -18.84
N LEU A 327 -1.28 -8.29 -18.38
CA LEU A 327 -0.44 -9.06 -17.48
C LEU A 327 -0.98 -9.01 -16.05
N ASN A 328 -1.92 -9.91 -15.77
CA ASN A 328 -2.38 -10.20 -14.43
C ASN A 328 -1.69 -11.47 -13.92
N GLY A 329 -1.36 -11.52 -12.64
CA GLY A 329 -0.64 -12.64 -12.05
C GLY A 329 -1.28 -13.12 -10.76
N MET A 330 -1.25 -14.43 -10.53
CA MET A 330 -1.60 -15.05 -9.26
C MET A 330 -0.36 -15.55 -8.54
N TRP A 331 -0.46 -15.63 -7.22
CA TRP A 331 0.44 -16.44 -6.41
C TRP A 331 -0.33 -17.39 -5.49
N LEU A 332 0.33 -18.47 -5.10
CA LEU A 332 -0.16 -19.42 -4.11
C LEU A 332 0.99 -20.02 -3.33
N TYR A 333 1.03 -19.77 -2.02
CA TYR A 333 2.08 -20.25 -1.13
C TYR A 333 1.48 -21.03 0.04
N ASP A 334 1.94 -22.25 0.25
CA ASP A 334 1.50 -23.09 1.36
C ASP A 334 2.24 -22.67 2.66
N MET A 335 1.47 -22.43 3.71
CA MET A 335 1.90 -21.95 5.04
C MET A 335 1.64 -23.05 6.09
N LYS A 336 2.06 -22.86 7.35
CA LYS A 336 1.71 -23.82 8.42
C LYS A 336 0.21 -23.85 8.67
N ASP A 337 -0.24 -24.86 9.43
CA ASP A 337 -1.63 -25.03 9.88
C ASP A 337 -2.64 -25.23 8.73
N ASP A 338 -2.18 -25.87 7.64
CA ASP A 338 -2.94 -26.11 6.41
C ASP A 338 -3.50 -24.83 5.78
N LEU A 339 -2.79 -23.71 5.99
CA LEU A 339 -3.11 -22.42 5.43
C LEU A 339 -2.42 -22.24 4.07
N ILE A 340 -3.06 -21.50 3.18
CA ILE A 340 -2.45 -21.03 1.94
C ILE A 340 -2.62 -19.52 1.80
N SER A 341 -1.58 -18.86 1.32
CA SER A 341 -1.59 -17.48 0.85
C SER A 341 -1.93 -17.49 -0.63
N PHE A 342 -3.17 -17.16 -0.98
CA PHE A 342 -3.58 -16.92 -2.36
C PHE A 342 -3.59 -15.41 -2.60
N GLY A 343 -3.15 -14.99 -3.78
CA GLY A 343 -3.43 -13.64 -4.20
C GLY A 343 -3.32 -13.41 -5.68
N PHE A 344 -3.69 -12.20 -6.06
CA PHE A 344 -3.80 -11.77 -7.44
C PHE A 344 -3.36 -10.32 -7.58
N VAL A 345 -2.53 -10.03 -8.58
CA VAL A 345 -2.02 -8.69 -8.85
C VAL A 345 -2.57 -8.19 -10.19
N THR A 346 -2.99 -6.93 -10.19
CA THR A 346 -3.53 -6.23 -11.36
C THR A 346 -2.83 -4.88 -11.53
N PRO A 347 -2.34 -4.54 -12.73
CA PRO A 347 -1.70 -3.26 -12.98
C PRO A 347 -2.71 -2.11 -12.86
N LEU A 348 -2.24 -0.98 -12.33
CA LEU A 348 -3.06 0.23 -12.25
C LEU A 348 -2.97 1.11 -13.50
N SER A 349 -2.10 0.76 -14.45
CA SER A 349 -2.02 1.34 -15.79
C SER A 349 -2.98 0.67 -16.80
N ALA A 350 -4.13 0.19 -16.33
CA ALA A 350 -5.13 -0.44 -17.19
C ALA A 350 -5.89 0.61 -18.01
N GLU A 351 -6.06 0.37 -19.30
CA GLU A 351 -6.83 1.27 -20.18
C GLU A 351 -8.34 1.23 -19.90
N ASN A 352 -8.86 0.10 -19.42
CA ASN A 352 -10.28 -0.08 -19.17
C ASN A 352 -10.64 0.46 -17.76
N PRO A 353 -11.56 1.45 -17.63
CA PRO A 353 -12.00 1.96 -16.32
C PRO A 353 -12.77 0.93 -15.48
N ASN A 354 -13.15 -0.20 -16.06
CA ASN A 354 -13.75 -1.34 -15.36
C ASN A 354 -12.70 -2.29 -14.74
N ASN A 355 -11.42 -1.89 -14.70
CA ASN A 355 -10.37 -2.65 -14.04
C ASN A 355 -10.63 -2.77 -12.54
N ASP A 356 -10.89 -3.99 -12.07
CA ASP A 356 -11.22 -4.30 -10.67
C ASP A 356 -10.32 -5.44 -10.18
N PRO A 357 -9.27 -5.14 -9.38
CA PRO A 357 -8.35 -6.15 -8.85
C PRO A 357 -9.05 -7.20 -7.97
N HIS A 358 -10.07 -6.80 -7.20
CA HIS A 358 -10.85 -7.72 -6.37
C HIS A 358 -11.60 -8.71 -7.25
N ARG A 359 -12.35 -8.20 -8.23
CA ARG A 359 -13.12 -9.03 -9.16
C ARG A 359 -12.21 -9.99 -9.92
N ALA A 360 -11.06 -9.51 -10.40
CA ALA A 360 -10.11 -10.35 -11.12
C ALA A 360 -9.62 -11.55 -10.27
N ALA A 361 -9.38 -11.35 -8.98
CA ALA A 361 -9.05 -12.42 -8.04
C ALA A 361 -10.21 -13.43 -7.85
N GLN A 362 -11.45 -12.93 -7.70
CA GLN A 362 -12.63 -13.79 -7.56
C GLN A 362 -12.92 -14.61 -8.83
N GLU A 363 -12.84 -13.98 -10.00
CA GLU A 363 -13.00 -14.65 -11.29
C GLU A 363 -11.89 -15.67 -11.53
N PHE A 364 -10.65 -15.38 -11.14
CA PHE A 364 -9.57 -16.37 -11.23
C PHE A 364 -9.88 -17.63 -10.40
N LYS A 365 -10.33 -17.49 -9.16
CA LYS A 365 -10.75 -18.62 -8.31
C LYS A 365 -11.90 -19.40 -8.96
N ARG A 366 -12.92 -18.69 -9.46
CA ARG A 366 -14.09 -19.29 -10.11
C ARG A 366 -13.72 -20.03 -11.38
N ASP A 367 -12.88 -19.46 -12.23
CA ASP A 367 -12.64 -19.93 -13.59
C ASP A 367 -11.55 -21.02 -13.63
N SER A 368 -10.60 -21.01 -12.71
CA SER A 368 -9.53 -22.01 -12.62
C SER A 368 -10.01 -23.32 -11.97
N PRO A 369 -10.04 -24.47 -12.68
CA PRO A 369 -10.40 -25.75 -12.07
C PRO A 369 -9.49 -26.14 -10.92
N PHE A 370 -8.21 -25.76 -10.99
CA PHE A 370 -7.25 -25.99 -9.91
C PHE A 370 -7.64 -25.25 -8.63
N MET A 371 -8.01 -23.96 -8.73
CA MET A 371 -8.43 -23.20 -7.55
C MET A 371 -9.74 -23.70 -6.97
N ARG A 372 -10.71 -24.04 -7.84
CA ARG A 372 -11.98 -24.64 -7.40
C ARG A 372 -11.75 -25.92 -6.61
N ASP A 373 -10.88 -26.80 -7.12
CA ASP A 373 -10.52 -28.03 -6.41
C ASP A 373 -9.80 -27.70 -5.11
N LEU A 374 -8.70 -26.95 -5.14
CA LEU A 374 -7.90 -26.66 -3.95
C LEU A 374 -8.71 -26.03 -2.80
N LEU A 375 -9.62 -25.10 -3.11
CA LEU A 375 -10.44 -24.39 -2.13
C LEU A 375 -11.76 -25.11 -1.80
N GLU A 376 -12.05 -26.25 -2.41
CA GLU A 376 -13.30 -26.99 -2.17
C GLU A 376 -13.40 -27.47 -0.71
N GLY A 377 -14.36 -26.90 0.01
CA GLY A 377 -14.55 -27.15 1.45
C GLY A 377 -13.48 -26.52 2.33
N GLY A 378 -12.70 -25.57 1.79
CA GLY A 378 -11.82 -24.71 2.56
C GLY A 378 -12.57 -23.58 3.26
N GLU A 379 -11.88 -22.92 4.18
CA GLU A 379 -12.38 -21.81 4.98
C GLU A 379 -11.55 -20.56 4.70
N LEU A 380 -12.20 -19.46 4.31
CA LEU A 380 -11.54 -18.16 4.21
C LEU A 380 -11.23 -17.65 5.63
N ILE A 381 -9.97 -17.26 5.86
CA ILE A 381 -9.47 -16.85 7.19
C ILE A 381 -9.22 -15.34 7.23
N ARG A 382 -8.59 -14.78 6.20
CA ARG A 382 -8.26 -13.35 6.10
C ARG A 382 -8.36 -12.85 4.66
N TYR A 383 -8.58 -11.55 4.55
CA TYR A 383 -8.56 -10.80 3.30
C TYR A 383 -7.78 -9.51 3.48
N GLY A 384 -7.11 -9.05 2.43
CA GLY A 384 -6.54 -7.72 2.40
C GLY A 384 -6.12 -7.29 1.01
N ALA A 385 -5.75 -6.01 0.90
CA ALA A 385 -5.22 -5.45 -0.34
C ALA A 385 -4.11 -4.43 -0.07
N LYS A 386 -3.14 -4.37 -0.98
CA LYS A 386 -2.06 -3.38 -0.95
C LYS A 386 -1.54 -3.09 -2.34
N CYS A 387 -1.18 -1.84 -2.62
CA CYS A 387 -0.41 -1.53 -3.80
C CYS A 387 1.06 -1.97 -3.65
N VAL A 388 1.75 -2.11 -4.77
CA VAL A 388 3.19 -2.27 -4.86
C VAL A 388 3.75 -1.33 -5.93
N PRO A 389 4.96 -0.76 -5.76
CA PRO A 389 5.62 0.00 -6.81
C PRO A 389 6.14 -0.94 -7.92
N SER A 390 5.94 -0.57 -9.18
CA SER A 390 6.36 -1.35 -10.35
C SER A 390 7.18 -0.54 -11.37
N GLY A 391 7.48 0.72 -11.11
CA GLY A 391 8.26 1.59 -12.03
C GLY A 391 9.74 1.25 -12.15
N GLY A 392 10.22 0.27 -11.38
CA GLY A 392 11.60 -0.22 -11.43
C GLY A 392 12.61 0.88 -11.07
N LEU A 393 13.83 0.74 -11.59
CA LEU A 393 14.95 1.62 -11.25
C LEU A 393 14.71 3.09 -11.66
N PHE A 394 14.05 3.32 -12.80
CA PHE A 394 13.83 4.67 -13.31
C PHE A 394 12.68 5.41 -12.62
N GLY A 395 11.76 4.67 -11.98
CA GLY A 395 10.68 5.23 -11.17
C GLY A 395 11.09 5.61 -9.73
N GLN A 396 12.31 5.28 -9.31
CA GLN A 396 12.77 5.57 -7.95
C GLN A 396 12.97 7.07 -7.72
N PRO A 397 12.43 7.64 -6.63
CA PRO A 397 12.74 9.01 -6.26
C PRO A 397 14.22 9.14 -5.85
N LYS A 398 14.72 10.38 -5.82
CA LYS A 398 15.97 10.67 -5.10
C LYS A 398 15.75 10.32 -3.62
N ALA A 399 16.49 9.33 -3.13
CA ALA A 399 16.22 8.69 -1.86
C ALA A 399 16.82 9.39 -0.63
N TYR A 400 17.33 10.62 -0.78
CA TYR A 400 17.87 11.42 0.32
C TYR A 400 17.72 12.92 0.05
N MET A 401 17.68 13.69 1.12
CA MET A 401 17.70 15.15 1.13
C MET A 401 18.29 15.66 2.46
N ASN A 402 18.32 16.97 2.70
CA ASN A 402 18.75 17.50 3.99
C ASN A 402 17.79 17.01 5.10
N GLY A 403 18.32 16.28 6.08
CA GLY A 403 17.56 15.79 7.23
C GLY A 403 16.68 14.57 6.97
N ALA A 404 16.69 13.97 5.77
CA ALA A 404 15.85 12.80 5.52
C ALA A 404 16.38 11.80 4.47
N MET A 405 15.94 10.55 4.60
CA MET A 405 16.12 9.47 3.63
C MET A 405 14.84 8.67 3.39
N LEU A 406 14.73 8.06 2.22
CA LEU A 406 13.61 7.18 1.83
C LEU A 406 14.11 5.72 1.75
N VAL A 407 13.36 4.79 2.33
CA VAL A 407 13.72 3.35 2.37
C VAL A 407 12.55 2.45 1.92
N GLY A 408 12.86 1.20 1.57
CA GLY A 408 11.85 0.22 1.12
C GLY A 408 10.98 0.72 -0.03
N ASP A 409 9.69 0.40 0.01
CA ASP A 409 8.74 0.79 -1.04
C ASP A 409 8.51 2.31 -1.13
N SER A 410 8.80 3.09 -0.08
CA SER A 410 8.82 4.57 -0.17
C SER A 410 9.90 5.05 -1.15
N ALA A 411 10.99 4.29 -1.30
CA ALA A 411 12.03 4.52 -2.30
C ALA A 411 11.82 3.71 -3.60
N GLY A 412 10.68 3.02 -3.77
CA GLY A 412 10.39 2.21 -4.95
C GLY A 412 11.25 0.95 -5.06
N LEU A 413 11.56 0.30 -3.93
CA LEU A 413 12.44 -0.87 -3.87
C LEU A 413 11.67 -2.19 -3.88
N LEU A 414 11.01 -2.47 -5.00
CA LEU A 414 10.40 -3.76 -5.30
C LEU A 414 10.85 -4.26 -6.67
N ASN A 415 11.44 -5.46 -6.73
CA ASN A 415 11.72 -6.10 -7.99
C ASN A 415 10.44 -6.79 -8.49
N ILE A 416 9.72 -6.10 -9.37
CA ILE A 416 8.45 -6.59 -9.92
C ILE A 416 8.62 -7.86 -10.77
N MET A 417 9.75 -8.03 -11.46
CA MET A 417 10.04 -9.25 -12.24
C MET A 417 10.11 -10.50 -11.36
N LYS A 418 10.60 -10.34 -10.13
CA LYS A 418 10.73 -11.42 -9.14
C LYS A 418 9.55 -11.46 -8.16
N LEU A 419 8.61 -10.51 -8.22
CA LEU A 419 7.54 -10.29 -7.24
C LEU A 419 8.07 -10.27 -5.80
N ALA A 420 9.20 -9.59 -5.56
CA ALA A 420 9.88 -9.63 -4.29
C ALA A 420 10.48 -8.27 -3.90
N GLY A 421 10.18 -7.83 -2.66
CA GLY A 421 10.63 -6.55 -2.11
C GLY A 421 11.05 -6.59 -0.63
N ILE A 422 10.73 -7.65 0.13
CA ILE A 422 11.03 -7.70 1.57
C ILE A 422 12.54 -7.63 1.84
N HIS A 423 13.34 -8.43 1.13
CA HIS A 423 14.80 -8.43 1.27
C HIS A 423 15.44 -7.14 0.72
N GLN A 424 14.82 -6.51 -0.29
CA GLN A 424 15.23 -5.19 -0.78
C GLN A 424 15.00 -4.12 0.30
N ALA A 425 13.84 -4.17 0.96
CA ALA A 425 13.48 -3.29 2.06
C ALA A 425 14.46 -3.42 3.24
N ILE A 426 14.73 -4.65 3.70
CA ILE A 426 15.71 -4.92 4.77
C ILE A 426 17.08 -4.34 4.39
N LYS A 427 17.58 -4.66 3.18
CA LYS A 427 18.90 -4.18 2.75
C LYS A 427 18.97 -2.66 2.68
N SER A 428 17.92 -2.01 2.17
CA SER A 428 17.85 -0.55 2.13
C SER A 428 17.89 0.09 3.51
N GLY A 429 17.24 -0.53 4.49
CA GLY A 429 17.29 -0.11 5.89
C GLY A 429 18.70 -0.19 6.48
N MET A 430 19.43 -1.29 6.21
CA MET A 430 20.82 -1.46 6.65
C MET A 430 21.73 -0.36 6.07
N LEU A 431 21.62 -0.09 4.76
CA LEU A 431 22.43 0.94 4.11
C LEU A 431 22.09 2.35 4.60
N ALA A 432 20.83 2.60 4.93
CA ALA A 432 20.41 3.85 5.55
C ALA A 432 21.04 3.99 6.96
N ALA A 433 21.02 2.93 7.77
CA ALA A 433 21.64 2.92 9.10
C ALA A 433 23.16 3.16 9.05
N GLU A 434 23.86 2.51 8.12
CA GLU A 434 25.30 2.77 7.87
C GLU A 434 25.56 4.23 7.48
N THR A 435 24.63 4.87 6.79
CA THR A 435 24.73 6.29 6.43
C THR A 435 24.40 7.22 7.60
N VAL A 436 23.46 6.83 8.48
CA VAL A 436 23.19 7.55 9.73
C VAL A 436 24.42 7.52 10.65
N ILE A 437 25.17 6.42 10.69
CA ILE A 437 26.44 6.33 11.43
C ILE A 437 27.44 7.39 10.97
N ASP A 438 27.58 7.61 9.65
CA ASP A 438 28.44 8.68 9.14
C ASP A 438 27.93 10.06 9.59
N GLY A 439 26.61 10.26 9.57
CA GLY A 439 25.95 11.48 10.05
C GLY A 439 26.21 11.75 11.53
N LEU A 440 26.11 10.73 12.39
CA LEU A 440 26.39 10.82 13.82
C LEU A 440 27.87 11.16 14.08
N LYS A 441 28.80 10.53 13.34
CA LYS A 441 30.25 10.82 13.46
C LYS A 441 30.60 12.24 13.04
N ALA A 442 30.00 12.71 11.97
CA ALA A 442 30.27 14.01 11.39
C ALA A 442 29.43 15.14 12.01
N GLN A 443 28.40 14.80 12.79
CA GLN A 443 27.35 15.72 13.23
C GLN A 443 26.74 16.48 12.04
N ASP A 444 26.55 15.78 10.92
CA ASP A 444 26.10 16.34 9.65
C ASP A 444 25.08 15.42 8.97
N PHE A 445 23.81 15.82 9.06
CA PHE A 445 22.69 15.17 8.38
C PHE A 445 22.23 15.96 7.15
N SER A 446 23.11 16.73 6.52
CA SER A 446 22.84 17.35 5.23
C SER A 446 22.91 16.32 4.10
N SER A 447 22.38 16.70 2.94
CA SER A 447 22.46 15.92 1.70
C SER A 447 23.90 15.60 1.27
N LYS A 448 24.91 16.34 1.74
CA LYS A 448 26.32 16.05 1.51
C LYS A 448 26.73 14.71 2.13
N THR A 449 26.32 14.47 3.38
CA THR A 449 26.61 13.22 4.10
C THR A 449 25.60 12.14 3.73
N LEU A 450 24.30 12.47 3.75
CA LEU A 450 23.24 11.51 3.47
C LEU A 450 23.26 11.00 2.02
N GLY A 451 23.92 11.71 1.09
CA GLY A 451 24.11 11.25 -0.28
C GLY A 451 24.91 9.95 -0.42
N ALA A 452 25.71 9.60 0.60
CA ALA A 452 26.43 8.32 0.63
C ALA A 452 25.49 7.11 0.61
N TYR A 453 24.24 7.24 1.07
CA TYR A 453 23.23 6.18 1.00
C TYR A 453 22.99 5.72 -0.45
N THR A 454 22.90 6.64 -1.41
CA THR A 454 22.70 6.29 -2.82
C THR A 454 23.92 5.59 -3.42
N GLU A 455 25.14 5.96 -3.04
CA GLU A 455 26.34 5.29 -3.53
C GLU A 455 26.46 3.88 -2.94
N ARG A 456 26.23 3.72 -1.64
CA ARG A 456 26.11 2.40 -0.98
C ARG A 456 25.08 1.51 -1.66
N PHE A 457 23.92 2.06 -2.01
CA PHE A 457 22.89 1.32 -2.72
C PHE A 457 23.41 0.83 -4.08
N LYS A 458 24.01 1.70 -4.89
CA LYS A 458 24.57 1.34 -6.21
C LYS A 458 25.64 0.24 -6.15
N GLU A 459 26.43 0.22 -5.08
CA GLU A 459 27.47 -0.78 -4.83
C GLU A 459 26.91 -2.12 -4.32
N SER A 460 25.68 -2.13 -3.79
CA SER A 460 25.06 -3.30 -3.21
C SER A 460 24.50 -4.30 -4.25
N TRP A 461 24.28 -5.54 -3.80
CA TRP A 461 23.56 -6.53 -4.60
C TRP A 461 22.10 -6.14 -4.85
N ALA A 462 21.50 -5.30 -3.98
CA ALA A 462 20.13 -4.86 -4.08
C ALA A 462 19.93 -4.01 -5.35
N TYR A 463 20.87 -3.10 -5.65
CA TYR A 463 20.87 -2.34 -6.90
C TYR A 463 21.06 -3.23 -8.13
N GLN A 464 21.94 -4.22 -8.08
CA GLN A 464 22.13 -5.16 -9.19
C GLN A 464 20.84 -5.91 -9.51
N GLU A 465 20.14 -6.40 -8.49
CA GLU A 465 18.84 -7.04 -8.68
C GLU A 465 17.79 -6.07 -9.25
N HIS A 466 17.76 -4.82 -8.80
CA HIS A 466 16.80 -3.85 -9.32
C HIS A 466 17.10 -3.45 -10.77
N LEU A 467 18.39 -3.37 -11.12
CA LEU A 467 18.88 -3.14 -12.47
C LEU A 467 18.43 -4.24 -13.43
N GLU A 468 18.41 -5.51 -12.98
CA GLU A 468 17.88 -6.65 -13.76
C GLU A 468 16.42 -6.43 -14.19
N SER A 469 15.63 -5.73 -13.37
CA SER A 469 14.21 -5.42 -13.61
C SER A 469 13.92 -4.03 -14.15
N ARG A 470 14.94 -3.21 -14.44
CA ARG A 470 14.80 -1.76 -14.69
C ARG A 470 13.78 -1.34 -15.75
N ASN A 471 13.56 -2.18 -16.76
CA ASN A 471 12.69 -1.89 -17.90
C ASN A 471 11.43 -2.76 -17.94
N PHE A 472 11.10 -3.52 -16.89
CA PHE A 472 9.97 -4.47 -16.94
C PHE A 472 8.66 -3.78 -17.35
N THR A 473 8.21 -2.79 -16.57
CA THR A 473 6.92 -2.12 -16.80
C THR A 473 6.91 -1.34 -18.10
N GLY A 474 7.97 -0.58 -18.40
CA GLY A 474 8.08 0.11 -19.69
C GLY A 474 8.04 -0.84 -20.89
N SER A 475 8.57 -2.05 -20.77
CA SER A 475 8.47 -3.06 -21.84
C SER A 475 7.02 -3.52 -22.04
N MET A 476 6.26 -3.65 -20.96
CA MET A 476 4.86 -4.05 -20.99
C MET A 476 3.96 -2.94 -21.55
N GLU A 477 4.27 -1.67 -21.25
CA GLU A 477 3.55 -0.50 -21.80
C GLU A 477 3.72 -0.36 -23.32
N ILE A 478 4.89 -0.72 -23.88
CA ILE A 478 5.07 -0.75 -25.35
C ILE A 478 4.11 -1.78 -25.98
N SER A 479 4.12 -3.01 -25.46
CA SER A 479 3.09 -4.04 -25.67
C SER A 479 3.47 -5.31 -24.91
N THR A 480 2.48 -6.11 -24.53
CA THR A 480 2.70 -7.44 -23.94
C THR A 480 3.59 -8.33 -24.82
N LEU A 481 3.42 -8.26 -26.15
CA LEU A 481 4.23 -9.07 -27.08
C LEU A 481 5.70 -8.61 -27.12
N PHE A 482 5.95 -7.29 -27.15
CA PHE A 482 7.33 -6.78 -27.07
C PHE A 482 7.97 -7.11 -25.73
N GLY A 483 7.26 -6.87 -24.63
CA GLY A 483 7.73 -7.15 -23.28
C GLY A 483 8.06 -8.63 -23.09
N MET A 484 7.05 -9.49 -23.16
CA MET A 484 7.21 -10.91 -22.85
C MET A 484 7.88 -11.71 -23.96
N GLY A 485 7.65 -11.36 -25.23
CA GLY A 485 8.17 -12.11 -26.37
C GLY A 485 9.62 -11.79 -26.71
N LEU A 486 10.11 -10.58 -26.38
CA LEU A 486 11.42 -10.11 -26.83
C LEU A 486 12.27 -9.52 -25.70
N ASN A 487 11.81 -8.43 -25.07
CA ASN A 487 12.69 -7.62 -24.24
C ASN A 487 12.98 -8.25 -22.87
N ILE A 488 11.96 -8.74 -22.16
CA ILE A 488 12.12 -9.36 -20.83
C ILE A 488 12.98 -10.63 -20.90
N PRO A 489 12.77 -11.57 -21.85
CA PRO A 489 13.69 -12.71 -22.01
C PRO A 489 15.13 -12.27 -22.26
N LEU A 490 15.35 -11.24 -23.08
CA LEU A 490 16.69 -10.72 -23.30
C LEU A 490 17.27 -10.05 -22.05
N MET A 491 16.46 -9.33 -21.28
CA MET A 491 16.87 -8.76 -19.99
C MET A 491 17.31 -9.85 -19.02
N MET A 492 16.61 -10.98 -18.95
CA MET A 492 17.01 -12.11 -18.11
C MET A 492 18.40 -12.65 -18.51
N ILE A 493 18.67 -12.80 -19.81
CA ILE A 493 19.96 -13.30 -20.32
C ILE A 493 21.08 -12.27 -20.11
N THR A 494 20.77 -10.98 -20.27
CA THR A 494 21.74 -9.88 -20.27
C THR A 494 21.84 -9.14 -18.94
N LYS A 495 21.22 -9.67 -17.88
CA LYS A 495 21.16 -9.08 -16.54
C LYS A 495 20.69 -7.61 -16.54
N GLY A 496 19.56 -7.37 -17.19
CA GLY A 496 18.88 -6.07 -17.24
C GLY A 496 19.17 -5.20 -18.44
N ARG A 497 20.17 -5.51 -19.30
CA ARG A 497 20.48 -4.67 -20.47
C ARG A 497 19.29 -4.55 -21.43
N GLY A 498 18.70 -5.68 -21.82
CA GLY A 498 17.59 -5.72 -22.78
C GLY A 498 17.96 -5.19 -24.17
N LEU A 499 16.95 -4.88 -24.98
CA LEU A 499 17.07 -4.27 -26.31
C LEU A 499 17.22 -2.74 -26.22
N ILE A 500 16.55 -2.13 -25.24
CA ILE A 500 16.51 -0.69 -25.04
C ILE A 500 17.10 -0.40 -23.66
N ALA A 501 18.05 0.53 -23.59
CA ALA A 501 18.73 0.84 -22.35
C ALA A 501 17.79 1.43 -21.29
N GLU A 502 16.91 2.34 -21.70
CA GLU A 502 15.94 3.02 -20.85
C GLU A 502 14.63 3.17 -21.61
N ILE A 503 13.57 2.63 -21.03
CA ILE A 503 12.22 2.75 -21.56
C ILE A 503 11.45 3.72 -20.65
N LYS A 504 10.82 4.73 -21.26
CA LYS A 504 9.96 5.67 -20.53
C LYS A 504 8.67 4.97 -20.11
N THR A 505 8.16 5.37 -18.95
CA THR A 505 6.84 4.97 -18.45
C THR A 505 5.99 6.21 -18.20
N GLU A 506 4.67 6.03 -18.21
CA GLU A 506 3.70 7.08 -17.88
C GLU A 506 3.07 6.84 -16.49
N PRO A 507 2.49 7.86 -15.84
CA PRO A 507 1.78 7.66 -14.57
C PRO A 507 0.63 6.66 -14.71
N SER A 508 0.42 5.78 -13.72
CA SER A 508 -0.59 4.72 -13.83
C SER A 508 -1.99 5.22 -14.21
N HIS A 509 -2.45 6.33 -13.62
CA HIS A 509 -3.78 6.87 -13.92
C HIS A 509 -3.97 7.37 -15.35
N SER A 510 -2.89 7.75 -16.06
CA SER A 510 -3.00 8.36 -17.40
C SER A 510 -3.27 7.35 -18.51
N ALA A 511 -3.14 6.05 -18.23
CA ALA A 511 -3.43 4.99 -19.18
C ALA A 511 -4.94 4.81 -19.42
N MET A 512 -5.78 5.22 -18.46
CA MET A 512 -7.22 4.97 -18.50
C MET A 512 -7.89 5.72 -19.65
N LYS A 513 -8.56 4.98 -20.54
CA LYS A 513 -9.33 5.52 -21.65
C LYS A 513 -10.75 5.84 -21.23
N LYS A 514 -11.33 6.83 -21.90
CA LYS A 514 -12.74 7.16 -21.70
C LYS A 514 -13.62 6.06 -22.30
N LEU A 515 -14.80 5.87 -21.72
CA LEU A 515 -15.73 4.80 -22.11
C LEU A 515 -16.04 4.79 -23.61
N TRP A 516 -16.19 5.97 -24.23
CA TRP A 516 -16.50 6.05 -25.66
C TRP A 516 -15.34 5.71 -26.59
N GLU A 517 -14.10 5.68 -26.08
CA GLU A 517 -12.89 5.27 -26.82
C GLU A 517 -12.74 3.75 -26.85
N LEU A 518 -13.44 3.04 -25.95
CA LEU A 518 -13.41 1.59 -25.85
C LEU A 518 -14.45 0.92 -26.79
N PRO A 519 -14.19 -0.33 -27.22
CA PRO A 519 -15.19 -1.20 -27.82
C PRO A 519 -16.46 -1.27 -26.96
N LYS A 520 -17.63 -1.37 -27.60
CA LYS A 520 -18.93 -1.27 -26.92
C LYS A 520 -19.09 -2.31 -25.81
N GLU A 521 -18.51 -3.49 -26.01
CA GLU A 521 -18.54 -4.65 -25.13
C GLU A 521 -17.74 -4.44 -23.85
N LEU A 522 -16.77 -3.51 -23.85
CA LEU A 522 -15.91 -3.21 -22.70
C LEU A 522 -16.38 -1.99 -21.89
N ARG A 523 -17.38 -1.25 -22.38
CA ARG A 523 -17.88 -0.02 -21.74
C ARG A 523 -18.69 -0.28 -20.48
N THR A 524 -19.23 -1.48 -20.35
CA THR A 524 -20.04 -1.87 -19.19
C THR A 524 -19.48 -3.17 -18.67
N PRO A 525 -19.18 -3.27 -17.36
CA PRO A 525 -18.69 -4.50 -16.80
C PRO A 525 -19.78 -5.57 -16.89
N GLU A 526 -19.40 -6.82 -17.18
CA GLU A 526 -20.33 -7.93 -17.10
C GLU A 526 -20.80 -8.12 -15.65
N PRO A 527 -22.07 -8.49 -15.39
CA PRO A 527 -22.51 -8.79 -14.03
C PRO A 527 -21.67 -9.93 -13.41
N PHE A 528 -21.31 -9.76 -12.14
CA PHE A 528 -20.63 -10.79 -11.35
C PHE A 528 -21.39 -11.00 -10.05
N GLU A 529 -21.99 -12.18 -9.90
CA GLU A 529 -22.67 -12.56 -8.67
C GLU A 529 -21.79 -13.54 -7.89
N PRO A 530 -21.25 -13.14 -6.71
CA PRO A 530 -20.49 -14.04 -5.86
C PRO A 530 -21.38 -15.12 -5.26
N ASP A 531 -20.86 -16.35 -5.18
CA ASP A 531 -21.58 -17.50 -4.61
C ASP A 531 -21.57 -17.56 -3.07
N GLY A 532 -20.76 -16.71 -2.42
CA GLY A 532 -20.62 -16.65 -0.97
C GLY A 532 -19.90 -17.87 -0.36
N VAL A 533 -19.26 -18.70 -1.20
CA VAL A 533 -18.54 -19.90 -0.76
C VAL A 533 -17.10 -19.89 -1.28
N LEU A 534 -16.93 -19.77 -2.61
CA LEU A 534 -15.62 -19.65 -3.24
C LEU A 534 -15.29 -18.18 -3.55
N THR A 535 -16.33 -17.43 -3.89
CA THR A 535 -16.28 -16.05 -4.35
C THR A 535 -17.15 -15.17 -3.48
N PHE A 536 -16.69 -13.94 -3.24
CA PHE A 536 -17.31 -13.03 -2.28
C PHE A 536 -17.44 -11.62 -2.86
N SER A 537 -18.34 -10.82 -2.30
CA SER A 537 -18.41 -9.39 -2.59
C SER A 537 -17.33 -8.64 -1.80
N LYS A 538 -17.03 -7.41 -2.22
CA LYS A 538 -16.05 -6.55 -1.51
C LYS A 538 -16.48 -6.30 -0.07
N GLU A 539 -17.77 -6.00 0.15
CA GLU A 539 -18.36 -5.73 1.45
C GLU A 539 -18.23 -6.94 2.38
N HIS A 540 -18.43 -8.15 1.85
CA HIS A 540 -18.23 -9.38 2.60
C HIS A 540 -16.76 -9.54 3.02
N LEU A 541 -15.82 -9.31 2.10
CA LEU A 541 -14.39 -9.49 2.35
C LEU A 541 -13.77 -8.43 3.26
N VAL A 542 -14.32 -7.21 3.29
CA VAL A 542 -13.89 -6.16 4.24
C VAL A 542 -13.92 -6.68 5.67
N GLY A 543 -14.93 -7.47 6.06
CA GLY A 543 -15.01 -8.08 7.39
C GLY A 543 -13.85 -9.04 7.72
N PHE A 544 -13.20 -9.63 6.71
CA PHE A 544 -12.04 -10.52 6.87
C PHE A 544 -10.70 -9.77 6.93
N SER A 545 -10.70 -8.45 6.69
CA SER A 545 -9.52 -7.59 6.89
C SER A 545 -9.37 -7.08 8.32
N GLY A 546 -10.43 -7.21 9.13
CA GLY A 546 -10.49 -6.65 10.48
C GLY A 546 -10.49 -5.12 10.54
N THR A 547 -10.60 -4.43 9.39
CA THR A 547 -10.47 -2.98 9.32
C THR A 547 -11.52 -2.24 10.14
N GLN A 548 -11.10 -1.22 10.89
CA GLN A 548 -11.98 -0.40 11.73
C GLN A 548 -11.54 1.06 11.72
N HIS A 549 -12.52 1.95 11.73
CA HIS A 549 -12.36 3.40 11.87
C HIS A 549 -13.53 3.97 12.67
N GLU A 550 -13.32 5.05 13.41
CA GLU A 550 -14.41 5.82 14.03
C GLU A 550 -15.32 6.37 12.92
N ALA A 551 -16.63 6.10 12.99
CA ALA A 551 -17.58 6.52 11.95
C ALA A 551 -17.87 8.02 12.00
N ASP A 552 -17.80 8.63 13.20
CA ASP A 552 -17.96 10.07 13.37
C ASP A 552 -16.61 10.78 13.24
N GLN A 553 -15.93 10.64 12.11
CA GLN A 553 -14.73 11.40 11.76
C GLN A 553 -14.81 11.89 10.32
N GLN A 554 -13.96 12.84 9.94
CA GLN A 554 -13.87 13.20 8.53
C GLN A 554 -13.22 12.05 7.73
N PRO A 555 -13.76 11.70 6.55
CA PRO A 555 -13.11 10.76 5.66
C PRO A 555 -11.65 11.15 5.40
N HIS A 556 -10.73 10.22 5.61
CA HIS A 556 -9.31 10.41 5.31
C HIS A 556 -9.02 10.32 3.79
N LEU A 557 -10.02 9.93 3.01
CA LEU A 557 -10.05 9.97 1.55
C LEU A 557 -10.58 11.35 1.12
N LYS A 558 -9.69 12.31 0.94
CA LYS A 558 -10.06 13.69 0.58
C LYS A 558 -10.32 13.78 -0.92
N VAL A 559 -11.55 14.13 -1.31
CA VAL A 559 -11.92 14.36 -2.71
C VAL A 559 -12.04 15.86 -2.94
N ALA A 560 -11.19 16.41 -3.81
CA ALA A 560 -11.09 17.87 -3.99
C ALA A 560 -12.38 18.50 -4.55
N ASP A 561 -13.08 17.81 -5.45
CA ASP A 561 -14.38 18.24 -5.97
C ASP A 561 -15.28 17.03 -6.29
N THR A 562 -16.28 16.81 -5.44
CA THR A 562 -17.24 15.70 -5.61
C THR A 562 -18.18 15.90 -6.80
N ASN A 563 -18.31 17.12 -7.35
CA ASN A 563 -19.11 17.35 -8.55
C ASN A 563 -18.47 16.70 -9.78
N VAL A 564 -17.14 16.63 -9.84
CA VAL A 564 -16.42 15.89 -10.88
C VAL A 564 -16.83 14.42 -10.86
N CYS A 565 -16.96 13.81 -9.67
CA CYS A 565 -17.44 12.45 -9.50
C CYS A 565 -18.89 12.27 -10.01
N ALA A 566 -19.78 13.20 -9.66
CA ALA A 566 -21.18 13.15 -10.08
C ALA A 566 -21.40 13.40 -11.58
N THR A 567 -20.47 14.09 -12.25
CA THR A 567 -20.63 14.57 -13.63
C THR A 567 -19.57 13.99 -14.58
N SER A 568 -18.45 14.67 -14.75
CA SER A 568 -17.43 14.35 -15.76
C SER A 568 -16.86 12.95 -15.59
N CYS A 569 -16.53 12.52 -14.36
CA CYS A 569 -15.97 11.19 -14.12
C CYS A 569 -16.98 10.07 -14.41
N ARG A 570 -18.26 10.29 -14.07
CA ARG A 570 -19.34 9.38 -14.44
C ARG A 570 -19.50 9.24 -15.96
N ALA A 571 -19.43 10.35 -16.68
CA ALA A 571 -19.58 10.35 -18.14
C ALA A 571 -18.34 9.80 -18.87
N ASP A 572 -17.16 10.21 -18.44
CA ASP A 572 -15.88 9.88 -19.05
C ASP A 572 -15.48 8.45 -18.76
N TYR A 573 -15.59 8.00 -17.50
CA TYR A 573 -15.01 6.74 -17.02
C TYR A 573 -16.01 5.83 -16.29
N GLY A 574 -17.22 6.28 -16.00
CA GLY A 574 -18.21 5.47 -15.28
C GLY A 574 -17.88 5.27 -13.80
N ASN A 575 -17.27 6.26 -13.15
CA ASN A 575 -16.88 6.21 -11.73
C ASN A 575 -15.97 5.00 -11.39
N PRO A 576 -14.76 4.90 -11.97
CA PRO A 576 -13.88 3.75 -11.83
C PRO A 576 -13.43 3.48 -10.38
N CYS A 577 -13.61 4.44 -9.46
CA CYS A 577 -13.35 4.25 -8.05
C CYS A 577 -14.22 3.17 -7.39
N GLU A 578 -15.41 2.90 -7.91
CA GLU A 578 -16.25 1.77 -7.47
C GLU A 578 -15.63 0.42 -7.87
N ASN A 579 -14.81 0.40 -8.93
CA ASN A 579 -14.16 -0.79 -9.48
C ASN A 579 -12.76 -1.02 -8.88
N PHE A 580 -11.84 -0.06 -9.04
CA PHE A 580 -10.46 -0.28 -8.60
C PHE A 580 -10.32 -0.33 -7.07
N CYS A 581 -11.28 0.22 -6.31
CA CYS A 581 -11.26 0.12 -4.87
C CYS A 581 -11.51 -1.33 -4.46
N PRO A 582 -10.60 -1.96 -3.70
CA PRO A 582 -10.77 -3.35 -3.30
C PRO A 582 -11.77 -3.53 -2.13
N ALA A 583 -12.23 -2.43 -1.53
CA ALA A 583 -12.93 -2.46 -0.24
C ALA A 583 -14.28 -1.72 -0.24
N ALA A 584 -14.88 -1.47 -1.40
CA ALA A 584 -16.20 -0.81 -1.50
C ALA A 584 -16.28 0.52 -0.70
N VAL A 585 -15.23 1.34 -0.75
CA VAL A 585 -15.18 2.63 -0.06
C VAL A 585 -15.99 3.70 -0.80
N TYR A 586 -16.07 3.64 -2.12
CA TYR A 586 -16.72 4.65 -2.94
C TYR A 586 -18.04 4.11 -3.47
N GLU A 587 -19.11 4.88 -3.34
CA GLU A 587 -20.43 4.55 -3.87
C GLU A 587 -21.13 5.79 -4.42
N MET A 588 -21.68 5.69 -5.64
CA MET A 588 -22.50 6.74 -6.24
C MET A 588 -23.99 6.54 -5.91
N VAL A 589 -24.44 7.17 -4.83
CA VAL A 589 -25.82 7.07 -4.32
C VAL A 589 -26.77 8.02 -5.04
N ASP A 590 -28.06 7.65 -5.12
CA ASP A 590 -29.08 8.50 -5.74
C ASP A 590 -29.47 9.67 -4.82
N VAL A 591 -29.57 10.87 -5.39
CA VAL A 591 -29.99 12.06 -4.64
C VAL A 591 -31.49 12.01 -4.40
N VAL A 592 -31.90 12.01 -3.13
CA VAL A 592 -33.31 11.94 -2.73
C VAL A 592 -34.09 13.12 -3.34
N GLY A 593 -35.16 12.79 -4.07
CA GLY A 593 -36.03 13.78 -4.71
C GLY A 593 -35.54 14.31 -6.06
N LYS A 594 -34.39 13.82 -6.57
CA LYS A 594 -33.84 14.21 -7.87
C LYS A 594 -33.47 12.99 -8.73
N PRO A 595 -34.45 12.41 -9.47
CA PRO A 595 -34.22 11.22 -10.27
C PRO A 595 -33.08 11.40 -11.29
N GLY A 596 -32.12 10.48 -11.28
CA GLY A 596 -30.97 10.46 -12.21
C GLY A 596 -29.74 11.24 -11.72
N GLU A 597 -29.89 12.14 -10.74
CA GLU A 597 -28.78 12.78 -10.05
C GLU A 597 -28.18 11.80 -9.02
N LYS A 598 -26.85 11.70 -9.04
CA LYS A 598 -26.08 10.88 -8.09
C LYS A 598 -25.07 11.76 -7.37
N GLU A 599 -24.77 11.40 -6.13
CA GLU A 599 -23.70 12.01 -5.34
C GLU A 599 -22.73 10.94 -4.83
N LEU A 600 -21.49 11.34 -4.56
CA LEU A 600 -20.49 10.43 -4.02
C LEU A 600 -20.70 10.28 -2.51
N PHE A 601 -20.88 9.04 -2.06
CA PHE A 601 -20.76 8.65 -0.67
C PHE A 601 -19.43 7.91 -0.45
N ILE A 602 -18.79 8.14 0.69
CA ILE A 602 -17.49 7.56 1.05
C ILE A 602 -17.65 6.74 2.34
N HIS A 603 -17.69 5.43 2.21
CA HIS A 603 -17.63 4.45 3.31
C HIS A 603 -16.19 4.29 3.79
N HIS A 604 -15.63 5.36 4.37
CA HIS A 604 -14.22 5.40 4.78
C HIS A 604 -13.87 4.35 5.84
N GLU A 605 -14.86 3.87 6.60
CA GLU A 605 -14.74 2.79 7.57
C GLU A 605 -14.25 1.47 6.96
N ASN A 606 -14.54 1.24 5.68
CA ASN A 606 -14.13 0.04 4.97
C ASN A 606 -12.68 0.11 4.46
N CYS A 607 -12.02 1.26 4.55
CA CYS A 607 -10.73 1.47 3.91
C CYS A 607 -9.66 0.49 4.43
N VAL A 608 -8.98 -0.22 3.53
CA VAL A 608 -7.89 -1.15 3.89
C VAL A 608 -6.49 -0.56 3.70
N HIS A 609 -6.40 0.76 3.51
CA HIS A 609 -5.14 1.52 3.37
C HIS A 609 -4.22 0.98 2.25
N CYS A 610 -4.84 0.49 1.17
CA CYS A 610 -4.15 -0.09 0.01
C CYS A 610 -3.42 0.94 -0.85
N LYS A 611 -3.88 2.20 -0.80
CA LYS A 611 -3.43 3.37 -1.60
C LYS A 611 -3.88 3.38 -3.07
N THR A 612 -4.63 2.40 -3.54
CA THR A 612 -5.08 2.30 -4.95
C THR A 612 -5.77 3.56 -5.46
N CYS A 613 -6.67 4.15 -4.68
CA CYS A 613 -7.46 5.31 -5.11
C CYS A 613 -6.65 6.59 -5.32
N ASP A 614 -5.61 6.83 -4.53
CA ASP A 614 -4.70 7.98 -4.72
C ASP A 614 -3.86 7.81 -6.00
N ILE A 615 -3.67 6.57 -6.44
CA ILE A 615 -2.84 6.24 -7.61
C ILE A 615 -3.68 6.16 -8.89
N ALA A 616 -4.86 5.55 -8.84
CA ALA A 616 -5.62 5.14 -10.02
C ALA A 616 -6.68 6.15 -10.48
N ASP A 617 -7.01 7.16 -9.66
CA ASP A 617 -8.00 8.17 -10.02
C ASP A 617 -7.56 8.95 -11.28
N PRO A 618 -8.32 8.89 -12.40
CA PRO A 618 -7.93 9.54 -13.65
C PRO A 618 -7.85 11.07 -13.55
N TYR A 619 -8.56 11.70 -12.60
CA TYR A 619 -8.51 13.15 -12.40
C TYR A 619 -7.50 13.58 -11.33
N GLN A 620 -6.90 12.64 -10.59
CA GLN A 620 -6.00 12.92 -9.46
C GLN A 620 -6.59 13.92 -8.43
N ILE A 621 -7.89 13.79 -8.14
CA ILE A 621 -8.62 14.58 -7.14
C ILE A 621 -8.82 13.83 -5.82
N ILE A 622 -8.51 12.54 -5.76
CA ILE A 622 -8.48 11.75 -4.51
C ILE A 622 -7.08 11.85 -3.89
N THR A 623 -7.02 12.36 -2.65
CA THR A 623 -5.81 12.29 -1.81
C THR A 623 -6.05 11.39 -0.61
N TRP A 624 -5.24 10.35 -0.47
CA TRP A 624 -5.24 9.51 0.72
C TRP A 624 -4.40 10.19 1.81
N THR A 625 -5.06 10.56 2.90
CA THR A 625 -4.42 11.04 4.13
C THR A 625 -4.52 9.97 5.20
N THR A 626 -3.71 10.10 6.24
CA THR A 626 -3.78 9.17 7.37
C THR A 626 -5.06 9.45 8.18
N PRO A 627 -5.85 8.42 8.52
CA PRO A 627 -6.89 8.58 9.53
C PRO A 627 -6.29 8.79 10.93
N GLN A 628 -7.15 8.80 11.96
CA GLN A 628 -6.68 8.75 13.34
C GLN A 628 -5.75 7.54 13.53
N GLY A 629 -4.69 7.73 14.31
CA GLY A 629 -3.75 6.66 14.57
C GLY A 629 -4.42 5.49 15.29
N GLY A 630 -4.03 4.27 14.91
CA GLY A 630 -4.62 3.02 15.40
C GLY A 630 -5.75 2.48 14.51
N GLU A 631 -6.24 3.26 13.55
CA GLU A 631 -7.30 2.82 12.64
C GLU A 631 -6.78 2.18 11.36
N GLY A 632 -7.61 1.36 10.72
CA GLY A 632 -7.28 0.60 9.53
C GLY A 632 -7.35 -0.91 9.74
N PRO A 633 -6.76 -1.70 8.83
CA PRO A 633 -6.73 -3.15 8.91
C PRO A 633 -6.18 -3.73 10.22
N ASP A 634 -6.68 -4.92 10.57
CA ASP A 634 -6.12 -5.80 11.61
C ASP A 634 -5.62 -7.09 10.95
N TYR A 635 -4.53 -6.95 10.20
CA TYR A 635 -3.95 -8.06 9.46
C TYR A 635 -3.15 -9.00 10.37
N THR A 636 -3.48 -10.29 10.28
CA THR A 636 -2.78 -11.37 10.98
C THR A 636 -2.36 -12.44 9.97
N LYS A 637 -1.12 -12.92 10.03
CA LYS A 637 -0.54 -13.86 9.05
C LYS A 637 -0.53 -13.34 7.59
N MET A 638 -0.60 -12.01 7.40
CA MET A 638 -0.66 -11.38 6.06
C MET A 638 0.70 -10.97 5.52
#